data_AF-A0A2N9YF03-F1
#
_entry.id   AF-A0A2N9YF03-F1
#
_cell.length_a   1.000
_cell.length_b   1.000
_cell.length_c   1.000
_cell.angle_alpha   90.00
_cell.angle_beta   90.00
_cell.angle_gamma   90.00
#
_symmetry.space_group_name_H-M   'P 1'
#
loop_
_entity.id
_entity.type
_entity.pdbx_description
1 polymer ?
#
loop_
_entity_poly.entity_id
_entity_poly.type
_entity_poly.pdbx_seq_one_letter_code
_entity_poly.pdbx_strand_id
1 'polypeptide(L)'
;MKYKLLFVSLSVALWGFSTIAQAEALPELGKGKATDSAGLHSNVTSLFKGGIAVGTNTSALSAALKLAEPVNITGTIEVDPADVGKTADIVVYAAFKLEPTGAEYYFMLRKTPDGGFDIPLWDHKLENLAAFDTVTLAETQEVSLYKGNFVATGLLDIYFGYVLTNEDGSKKLVTNPEPIAARINPNEASPSPTGEFFASYSFRPNPNGYGFENYGNDAQSANDMSAEDMIALFGREKVCRSVTGDCVLNATAQEWMDKQIKGMDGGHCEGMAVTSLRLWQSLEFKGKRIPSDFQAGTNTTYEVGKDAVRNYIAYYFVTQFLEEVSAATQSFRKKPSEVLQTLIDGMNNNVVYSVGFYQPGYKGGHAVTPYAVQKKSETEFWIYVYDNNFPNDNNRVIKVDKSAETWVYEGGATRPDEPASDYRGSAETLTLELTPQTVREGKFACPFCTTETTSTNTLRATSAPKMLDFAMTGEGTLMVQLADGRRVGYDPLSGETVNEIDQAQKVNGKSGLGKNLPPQISIPYPNNNEPIVILISGKGDSEESETDLSVTAPGFVVGFEGIYLDPDEILMITLRPDGKELSFIASADGETPNVFMAFDPENNTGAGYTVDVGGISLDAGKKVTFTIDNGALLVKDEDGNEDDYDINIVRVDDNGRKTFKKDDVAVPANATARVSFTNWTGDSGEIDLQLDEEGDGFDDDAKVPLN
;
A
#
# COMPACT_ATOMS: atom_id res chain seq x y z
N MET A 1 1.18 -46.50 52.47
CA MET A 1 0.20 -46.88 53.53
C MET A 1 -1.00 -45.94 53.39
N LYS A 2 -2.21 -46.51 53.51
CA LYS A 2 -3.53 -45.88 53.32
C LYS A 2 -3.73 -44.62 54.19
N TYR A 3 -4.54 -43.65 53.74
CA TYR A 3 -5.88 -43.36 54.31
C TYR A 3 -6.69 -42.37 53.45
N LYS A 4 -7.97 -42.70 53.28
CA LYS A 4 -9.07 -41.92 52.65
C LYS A 4 -9.61 -40.86 53.62
N LEU A 5 -10.08 -39.72 53.08
CA LEU A 5 -11.20 -38.92 53.64
C LEU A 5 -11.85 -38.14 52.48
N LEU A 6 -13.05 -38.49 52.03
CA LEU A 6 -14.40 -38.12 52.50
C LEU A 6 -14.88 -36.73 52.01
N PHE A 7 -15.89 -36.78 51.14
CA PHE A 7 -16.70 -35.68 50.65
C PHE A 7 -17.54 -35.04 51.77
N VAL A 8 -17.66 -33.72 51.75
CA VAL A 8 -18.73 -32.96 52.42
C VAL A 8 -19.43 -32.12 51.35
N SER A 9 -20.73 -32.37 51.18
CA SER A 9 -21.66 -31.56 50.42
C SER A 9 -22.05 -30.31 51.21
N LEU A 10 -22.08 -29.14 50.57
CA LEU A 10 -22.85 -28.00 51.08
C LEU A 10 -23.58 -27.31 49.92
N SER A 11 -24.90 -27.25 50.05
CA SER A 11 -25.85 -26.64 49.14
C SER A 11 -25.62 -25.13 48.99
N VAL A 12 -25.61 -24.65 47.74
CA VAL A 12 -25.65 -23.22 47.43
C VAL A 12 -27.01 -22.90 46.82
N ALA A 13 -27.66 -21.90 47.39
CA ALA A 13 -28.96 -21.40 46.98
C ALA A 13 -28.91 -20.75 45.59
N LEU A 14 -29.85 -21.12 44.72
CA LEU A 14 -30.10 -20.42 43.45
C LEU A 14 -30.58 -19.00 43.73
N TRP A 15 -29.80 -18.01 43.31
CA TRP A 15 -30.31 -16.68 42.95
C TRP A 15 -30.31 -16.62 41.43
N GLY A 16 -31.51 -16.53 40.86
CA GLY A 16 -31.69 -16.36 39.43
C GLY A 16 -31.17 -14.99 39.00
N PHE A 17 -29.97 -14.97 38.42
CA PHE A 17 -29.56 -13.86 37.58
C PHE A 17 -30.31 -13.99 36.26
N SER A 18 -31.23 -13.05 36.02
CA SER A 18 -31.67 -12.76 34.67
C SER A 18 -30.44 -12.27 33.91
N THR A 19 -30.02 -13.02 32.90
CA THR A 19 -29.00 -12.56 31.94
C THR A 19 -29.59 -11.36 31.21
N ILE A 20 -29.16 -10.16 31.59
CA ILE A 20 -29.31 -8.98 30.73
C ILE A 20 -28.40 -9.26 29.54
N ALA A 21 -28.98 -9.56 28.38
CA ALA A 21 -28.25 -9.56 27.12
C ALA A 21 -27.74 -8.13 26.91
N GLN A 22 -26.43 -7.95 27.00
CA GLN A 22 -25.77 -6.71 26.64
C GLN A 22 -25.95 -6.57 25.13
N ALA A 23 -26.65 -5.52 24.67
CA ALA A 23 -26.74 -5.24 23.24
C ALA A 23 -25.31 -5.04 22.71
N GLU A 24 -24.91 -5.83 21.72
CA GLU A 24 -23.61 -5.67 21.08
C GLU A 24 -23.52 -4.28 20.47
N ALA A 25 -22.47 -3.54 20.80
CA ALA A 25 -22.27 -2.18 20.31
C ALA A 25 -21.96 -2.22 18.81
N LEU A 26 -22.61 -1.34 18.03
CA LEU A 26 -22.33 -1.17 16.62
C LEU A 26 -20.95 -0.52 16.42
N PRO A 27 -20.18 -0.95 15.41
CA PRO A 27 -18.91 -0.31 15.06
C PRO A 27 -19.07 1.16 14.65
N GLU A 28 -18.03 1.98 14.87
CA GLU A 28 -18.03 3.39 14.47
C GLU A 28 -17.70 3.56 12.98
N LEU A 29 -18.52 4.34 12.28
CA LEU A 29 -18.35 4.72 10.88
C LEU A 29 -17.76 6.14 10.72
N GLY A 30 -17.44 6.81 11.83
CA GLY A 30 -16.84 8.15 11.84
C GLY A 30 -17.82 9.32 11.94
N LYS A 31 -17.27 10.54 11.90
CA LYS A 31 -18.03 11.80 11.98
C LYS A 31 -18.64 12.13 10.62
N GLY A 32 -19.91 12.52 10.64
CA GLY A 32 -20.67 12.83 9.43
C GLY A 32 -20.08 13.96 8.60
N LYS A 33 -20.33 13.89 7.29
CA LYS A 33 -20.04 14.97 6.34
C LYS A 33 -21.35 15.51 5.79
N ALA A 34 -21.49 16.83 5.77
CA ALA A 34 -22.63 17.47 5.13
C ALA A 34 -22.30 17.92 3.70
N THR A 35 -23.21 17.69 2.77
CA THR A 35 -23.08 18.07 1.35
C THR A 35 -24.36 18.74 0.87
N ASP A 36 -24.25 19.89 0.21
CA ASP A 36 -25.40 20.60 -0.37
C ASP A 36 -25.68 20.19 -1.83
N SER A 37 -26.75 20.75 -2.42
CA SER A 37 -27.10 20.51 -3.84
C SER A 37 -26.03 20.94 -4.85
N ALA A 38 -25.08 21.80 -4.46
CA ALA A 38 -23.96 22.21 -5.31
C ALA A 38 -22.72 21.30 -5.15
N GLY A 39 -22.78 20.31 -4.25
CA GLY A 39 -21.67 19.41 -3.93
C GLY A 39 -20.67 20.00 -2.93
N LEU A 40 -20.96 21.17 -2.35
CA LEU A 40 -20.06 21.80 -1.39
C LEU A 40 -20.19 21.11 -0.03
N HIS A 41 -19.05 20.87 0.59
CA HIS A 41 -18.96 20.14 1.86
C HIS A 41 -18.89 21.07 3.07
N SER A 42 -19.49 20.65 4.18
CA SER A 42 -19.38 21.30 5.48
C SER A 42 -19.26 20.29 6.61
N ASN A 43 -18.61 20.71 7.70
CA ASN A 43 -18.45 19.89 8.89
C ASN A 43 -19.75 19.86 9.71
N VAL A 44 -20.07 18.69 10.26
CA VAL A 44 -21.15 18.48 11.24
C VAL A 44 -20.63 17.66 12.41
N THR A 45 -21.34 17.70 13.54
CA THR A 45 -20.94 16.93 14.72
C THR A 45 -21.66 15.58 14.81
N SER A 46 -22.44 15.19 13.80
CA SER A 46 -23.10 13.89 13.79
C SER A 46 -22.09 12.76 13.84
N LEU A 47 -22.37 11.70 14.61
CA LEU A 47 -21.55 10.49 14.68
C LEU A 47 -22.36 9.30 14.17
N PHE A 48 -21.75 8.51 13.29
CA PHE A 48 -22.39 7.35 12.69
C PHE A 48 -21.80 6.07 13.27
N LYS A 49 -22.67 5.11 13.59
CA LYS A 49 -22.30 3.74 13.93
C LYS A 49 -23.15 2.78 13.12
N GLY A 50 -22.59 1.68 12.66
CA GLY A 50 -23.33 0.72 11.86
C GLY A 50 -22.52 -0.50 11.51
N GLY A 51 -23.22 -1.57 11.14
CA GLY A 51 -22.57 -2.80 10.76
C GLY A 51 -23.50 -3.80 10.09
N ILE A 52 -22.86 -4.81 9.52
CA ILE A 52 -23.48 -5.96 8.87
C ILE A 52 -23.22 -7.21 9.71
N ALA A 53 -24.28 -7.97 9.98
CA ALA A 53 -24.23 -9.27 10.63
C ALA A 53 -24.65 -10.35 9.61
N VAL A 54 -23.83 -11.38 9.45
CA VAL A 54 -24.11 -12.54 8.57
C VAL A 54 -24.61 -13.69 9.44
N GLY A 55 -25.83 -14.19 9.17
CA GLY A 55 -26.43 -15.27 9.96
C GLY A 55 -26.70 -14.87 11.42
N THR A 56 -26.03 -15.52 12.38
CA THR A 56 -26.12 -15.25 13.83
C THR A 56 -24.86 -14.59 14.41
N ASN A 57 -23.99 -14.05 13.55
CA ASN A 57 -22.72 -13.46 13.95
C ASN A 57 -22.89 -12.02 14.48
N THR A 58 -21.86 -11.54 15.18
CA THR A 58 -21.66 -10.15 15.59
C THR A 58 -21.66 -9.19 14.39
N SER A 59 -22.14 -7.97 14.61
CA SER A 59 -22.10 -6.91 13.57
C SER A 59 -20.67 -6.40 13.37
N ALA A 60 -20.23 -6.29 12.12
CA ALA A 60 -18.92 -5.77 11.73
C ALA A 60 -19.05 -4.63 10.71
N LEU A 61 -18.01 -3.80 10.57
CA LEU A 61 -17.96 -2.74 9.54
C LEU A 61 -17.96 -3.30 8.13
N SER A 62 -17.35 -4.48 7.96
CA SER A 62 -17.29 -5.19 6.69
C SER A 62 -17.56 -6.69 6.88
N ALA A 63 -18.12 -7.34 5.86
CA ALA A 63 -18.28 -8.79 5.84
C ALA A 63 -18.11 -9.39 4.44
N ALA A 64 -17.51 -10.58 4.38
CA ALA A 64 -17.58 -11.45 3.21
C ALA A 64 -18.64 -12.53 3.47
N LEU A 65 -19.53 -12.75 2.52
CA LEU A 65 -20.62 -13.71 2.63
C LEU A 65 -20.92 -14.41 1.31
N LYS A 66 -21.63 -15.53 1.38
CA LYS A 66 -22.20 -16.19 0.21
C LYS A 66 -23.56 -15.57 -0.13
N LEU A 67 -23.93 -15.59 -1.41
CA LEU A 67 -25.22 -15.08 -1.88
C LEU A 67 -26.44 -15.68 -1.13
N ALA A 68 -26.35 -16.94 -0.70
CA ALA A 68 -27.39 -17.64 0.06
C ALA A 68 -27.38 -17.34 1.56
N GLU A 69 -26.40 -16.60 2.09
CA GLU A 69 -26.36 -16.24 3.51
C GLU A 69 -27.23 -15.00 3.77
N PRO A 70 -28.15 -15.06 4.74
CA PRO A 70 -28.94 -13.90 5.11
C PRO A 70 -28.10 -12.93 5.95
N VAL A 71 -28.35 -11.64 5.78
CA VAL A 71 -27.70 -10.56 6.54
C VAL A 71 -28.71 -9.72 7.29
N ASN A 72 -28.21 -9.04 8.32
CA ASN A 72 -28.91 -7.99 9.02
C ASN A 72 -27.99 -6.76 9.08
N ILE A 73 -28.46 -5.63 8.57
CA ILE A 73 -27.69 -4.39 8.45
C ILE A 73 -28.43 -3.31 9.23
N THR A 74 -27.74 -2.73 10.19
CA THR A 74 -28.30 -1.75 11.12
C THR A 74 -27.32 -0.61 11.33
N GLY A 75 -27.86 0.59 11.53
CA GLY A 75 -27.10 1.78 11.83
C GLY A 75 -27.78 2.65 12.87
N THR A 76 -26.98 3.52 13.49
CA THR A 76 -27.42 4.56 14.41
C THR A 76 -26.73 5.87 14.06
N ILE A 77 -27.48 6.96 14.09
CA ILE A 77 -27.00 8.33 13.90
C ILE A 77 -27.13 9.06 15.23
N GLU A 78 -26.03 9.47 15.82
CA GLU A 78 -26.05 10.53 16.83
C GLU A 78 -26.16 11.85 16.04
N VAL A 79 -27.33 12.48 16.09
CA VAL A 79 -27.68 13.60 15.20
C VAL A 79 -26.97 14.87 15.66
N ASP A 80 -26.62 15.75 14.71
CA ASP A 80 -26.07 17.06 15.04
C ASP A 80 -27.06 17.81 15.95
N PRO A 81 -26.64 18.33 17.13
CA PRO A 81 -27.54 19.04 18.03
C PRO A 81 -28.30 20.19 17.36
N ALA A 82 -27.74 20.80 16.30
CA ALA A 82 -28.41 21.85 15.54
C ALA A 82 -29.58 21.35 14.67
N ASP A 83 -29.65 20.04 14.42
CA ASP A 83 -30.62 19.39 13.53
C ASP A 83 -31.68 18.56 14.29
N VAL A 84 -31.48 18.30 15.59
CA VAL A 84 -32.46 17.62 16.45
C VAL A 84 -33.80 18.36 16.46
N GLY A 85 -34.89 17.61 16.29
CA GLY A 85 -36.26 18.13 16.26
C GLY A 85 -36.73 18.64 14.90
N LYS A 86 -35.84 18.70 13.88
CA LYS A 86 -36.24 19.01 12.50
C LYS A 86 -36.87 17.79 11.82
N THR A 87 -37.75 18.04 10.87
CA THR A 87 -38.23 16.99 9.95
C THR A 87 -37.18 16.75 8.88
N ALA A 88 -36.78 15.49 8.69
CA ALA A 88 -35.77 15.10 7.72
C ALA A 88 -36.15 13.79 7.05
N ASP A 89 -35.68 13.62 5.82
CA ASP A 89 -35.77 12.36 5.09
C ASP A 89 -34.54 11.52 5.44
N ILE A 90 -34.74 10.39 6.11
CA ILE A 90 -33.71 9.35 6.21
C ILE A 90 -33.48 8.80 4.81
N VAL A 91 -32.22 8.67 4.43
CA VAL A 91 -31.81 8.13 3.13
C VAL A 91 -30.85 6.98 3.33
N VAL A 92 -30.93 6.01 2.41
CA VAL A 92 -30.02 4.87 2.34
C VAL A 92 -29.67 4.68 0.87
N TYR A 93 -28.39 4.66 0.56
CA TYR A 93 -27.90 4.43 -0.79
C TYR A 93 -26.66 3.55 -0.75
N ALA A 94 -26.36 2.91 -1.87
CA ALA A 94 -25.24 2.01 -1.96
C ALA A 94 -24.56 2.10 -3.33
N ALA A 95 -23.24 2.01 -3.31
CA ALA A 95 -22.45 1.71 -4.50
C ALA A 95 -22.34 0.18 -4.60
N PHE A 96 -22.67 -0.37 -5.77
CA PHE A 96 -22.59 -1.79 -6.03
C PHE A 96 -21.80 -2.06 -7.29
N LYS A 97 -20.72 -2.83 -7.14
CA LYS A 97 -19.85 -3.25 -8.22
C LYS A 97 -20.14 -4.70 -8.56
N LEU A 98 -20.66 -4.93 -9.76
CA LEU A 98 -21.08 -6.25 -10.23
C LEU A 98 -19.87 -7.10 -10.68
N GLU A 99 -19.64 -8.22 -10.00
CA GLU A 99 -18.65 -9.21 -10.41
C GLU A 99 -19.26 -10.25 -11.37
N PRO A 100 -18.51 -10.71 -12.40
CA PRO A 100 -17.10 -10.39 -12.70
C PRO A 100 -16.92 -9.18 -13.65
N THR A 101 -18.01 -8.50 -14.02
CA THR A 101 -17.96 -7.47 -15.08
C THR A 101 -17.28 -6.17 -14.68
N GLY A 102 -17.13 -5.91 -13.38
CA GLY A 102 -16.64 -4.64 -12.84
C GLY A 102 -17.64 -3.48 -12.94
N ALA A 103 -18.80 -3.68 -13.58
CA ALA A 103 -19.79 -2.63 -13.79
C ALA A 103 -20.33 -2.08 -12.47
N GLU A 104 -20.23 -0.77 -12.29
CA GLU A 104 -20.67 -0.06 -11.10
C GLU A 104 -22.09 0.49 -11.27
N TYR A 105 -22.89 0.33 -10.23
CA TYR A 105 -24.27 0.79 -10.16
C TYR A 105 -24.51 1.44 -8.81
N TYR A 106 -25.28 2.50 -8.80
CA TYR A 106 -25.67 3.17 -7.57
C TYR A 106 -27.15 2.96 -7.33
N PHE A 107 -27.47 2.52 -6.13
CA PHE A 107 -28.82 2.19 -5.73
C PHE A 107 -29.23 3.06 -4.56
N MET A 108 -30.51 3.38 -4.48
CA MET A 108 -31.11 3.95 -3.28
C MET A 108 -32.18 2.98 -2.78
N LEU A 109 -32.35 2.91 -1.47
CA LEU A 109 -33.37 2.08 -0.85
C LEU A 109 -34.54 2.97 -0.47
N ARG A 110 -35.72 2.65 -1.00
CA ARG A 110 -36.95 3.41 -0.75
C ARG A 110 -38.01 2.50 -0.16
N LYS A 111 -38.65 2.96 0.90
CA LYS A 111 -39.76 2.25 1.55
C LYS A 111 -41.04 2.44 0.74
N THR A 112 -41.70 1.34 0.42
CA THR A 112 -42.94 1.36 -0.35
C THR A 112 -44.14 1.60 0.59
N PRO A 113 -45.26 2.17 0.09
CA PRO A 113 -46.42 2.50 0.93
C PRO A 113 -47.07 1.30 1.65
N ASP A 114 -46.84 0.08 1.16
CA ASP A 114 -47.29 -1.18 1.74
C ASP A 114 -46.33 -1.74 2.82
N GLY A 115 -45.27 -1.00 3.16
CA GLY A 115 -44.30 -1.36 4.20
C GLY A 115 -43.15 -2.25 3.75
N GLY A 116 -43.01 -2.49 2.43
CA GLY A 116 -41.85 -3.12 1.82
C GLY A 116 -40.77 -2.11 1.42
N PHE A 117 -39.83 -2.54 0.57
CA PHE A 117 -38.82 -1.67 -0.02
C PHE A 117 -38.64 -1.97 -1.51
N ASP A 118 -38.29 -0.95 -2.28
CA ASP A 118 -37.73 -1.10 -3.62
C ASP A 118 -36.33 -0.47 -3.71
N ILE A 119 -35.58 -0.90 -4.73
CA ILE A 119 -34.16 -0.57 -4.91
C ILE A 119 -33.97 0.10 -6.29
N PRO A 120 -34.46 1.34 -6.49
CA PRO A 120 -34.23 2.07 -7.73
C PRO A 120 -32.76 2.46 -7.91
N LEU A 121 -32.34 2.61 -9.18
CA LEU A 121 -31.05 3.19 -9.54
C LEU A 121 -31.02 4.67 -9.17
N TRP A 122 -29.86 5.14 -8.70
CA TRP A 122 -29.58 6.52 -8.37
C TRP A 122 -28.57 7.12 -9.34
N ASP A 123 -28.78 8.38 -9.74
CA ASP A 123 -27.96 9.09 -10.72
C ASP A 123 -26.95 10.05 -10.07
N HIS A 124 -26.66 9.86 -8.79
CA HIS A 124 -25.75 10.68 -7.97
C HIS A 124 -26.18 12.11 -7.74
N LYS A 125 -27.41 12.47 -8.12
CA LYS A 125 -27.94 13.80 -7.84
C LYS A 125 -28.76 13.76 -6.56
N LEU A 126 -28.41 14.63 -5.61
CA LEU A 126 -29.14 14.79 -4.35
C LEU A 126 -30.63 15.09 -4.57
N GLU A 127 -30.94 15.78 -5.66
CA GLU A 127 -32.31 16.09 -6.08
C GLU A 127 -33.18 14.82 -6.24
N ASN A 128 -32.57 13.74 -6.73
CA ASN A 128 -33.21 12.48 -7.10
C ASN A 128 -33.05 11.39 -6.04
N LEU A 129 -32.33 11.67 -4.95
CA LEU A 129 -32.15 10.72 -3.85
C LEU A 129 -33.49 10.51 -3.13
N ALA A 130 -33.97 9.26 -3.12
CA ALA A 130 -35.25 8.92 -2.53
C ALA A 130 -35.18 8.80 -1.01
N ALA A 131 -36.22 9.28 -0.34
CA ALA A 131 -36.40 9.06 1.09
C ALA A 131 -36.65 7.56 1.36
N PHE A 132 -35.88 7.01 2.29
CA PHE A 132 -36.11 5.72 2.92
C PHE A 132 -37.23 5.83 3.97
N ASP A 133 -37.20 6.88 4.79
CA ASP A 133 -38.27 7.21 5.73
C ASP A 133 -38.27 8.72 5.99
N THR A 134 -39.40 9.30 6.43
CA THR A 134 -39.46 10.71 6.82
C THR A 134 -39.76 10.80 8.31
N VAL A 135 -38.83 11.37 9.08
CA VAL A 135 -38.89 11.36 10.55
C VAL A 135 -38.69 12.76 11.11
N THR A 136 -39.04 12.92 12.39
CA THR A 136 -38.53 14.03 13.19
C THR A 136 -37.28 13.55 13.90
N LEU A 137 -36.14 14.21 13.68
CA LEU A 137 -34.84 13.75 14.17
C LEU A 137 -34.79 13.77 15.70
N ALA A 138 -34.47 12.62 16.30
CA ALA A 138 -34.13 12.50 17.72
C ALA A 138 -32.61 12.70 17.94
N GLU A 139 -32.17 12.84 19.19
CA GLU A 139 -30.73 12.89 19.53
C GLU A 139 -29.98 11.64 19.03
N THR A 140 -30.62 10.48 19.08
CA THR A 140 -30.14 9.23 18.49
C THR A 140 -31.22 8.66 17.58
N GLN A 141 -30.88 8.48 16.31
CA GLN A 141 -31.77 7.91 15.30
C GLN A 141 -31.30 6.51 14.92
N GLU A 142 -32.08 5.49 15.27
CA GLU A 142 -31.85 4.13 14.82
C GLU A 142 -32.40 3.94 13.39
N VAL A 143 -31.66 3.18 12.57
CA VAL A 143 -32.01 2.89 11.18
C VAL A 143 -31.81 1.39 10.91
N SER A 144 -32.91 0.69 10.62
CA SER A 144 -32.88 -0.70 10.15
C SER A 144 -32.71 -0.72 8.63
N LEU A 145 -31.47 -0.85 8.17
CA LEU A 145 -31.11 -0.63 6.77
C LEU A 145 -31.58 -1.77 5.87
N TYR A 146 -31.27 -3.02 6.23
CA TYR A 146 -31.62 -4.17 5.39
C TYR A 146 -31.61 -5.48 6.18
N LYS A 147 -32.53 -6.40 5.87
CA LYS A 147 -32.52 -7.77 6.40
C LYS A 147 -33.00 -8.75 5.35
N GLY A 148 -32.15 -9.70 4.96
CA GLY A 148 -32.46 -10.66 3.91
C GLY A 148 -31.24 -11.18 3.18
N ASN A 149 -31.44 -11.70 1.97
CA ASN A 149 -30.40 -12.23 1.10
C ASN A 149 -30.15 -11.29 -0.06
N PHE A 150 -28.89 -11.07 -0.40
CA PHE A 150 -28.55 -10.39 -1.65
C PHE A 150 -28.88 -11.25 -2.87
N VAL A 151 -29.05 -10.59 -4.01
CA VAL A 151 -29.52 -11.23 -5.27
C VAL A 151 -28.46 -11.29 -6.36
N ALA A 152 -27.33 -10.63 -6.17
CA ALA A 152 -26.18 -10.66 -7.08
C ALA A 152 -24.87 -10.69 -6.30
N THR A 153 -23.84 -11.23 -6.95
CA THR A 153 -22.46 -11.25 -6.43
C THR A 153 -21.74 -9.97 -6.79
N GLY A 154 -20.88 -9.48 -5.91
CA GLY A 154 -20.18 -8.21 -6.10
C GLY A 154 -19.77 -7.54 -4.79
N LEU A 155 -19.27 -6.31 -4.89
CA LEU A 155 -18.94 -5.46 -3.75
C LEU A 155 -20.06 -4.45 -3.53
N LEU A 156 -20.49 -4.28 -2.29
CA LEU A 156 -21.58 -3.39 -1.91
C LEU A 156 -21.13 -2.48 -0.76
N ASP A 157 -21.07 -1.18 -1.02
CA ASP A 157 -20.77 -0.16 -0.01
C ASP A 157 -22.03 0.61 0.33
N ILE A 158 -22.49 0.51 1.58
CA ILE A 158 -23.76 1.07 2.04
C ILE A 158 -23.51 2.33 2.84
N TYR A 159 -24.23 3.38 2.47
CA TYR A 159 -24.29 4.66 3.15
C TYR A 159 -25.71 4.96 3.62
N PHE A 160 -25.80 5.68 4.72
CA PHE A 160 -27.06 6.14 5.26
C PHE A 160 -26.90 7.46 6.00
N GLY A 161 -27.99 8.21 6.05
CA GLY A 161 -27.95 9.57 6.52
C GLY A 161 -29.33 10.19 6.60
N TYR A 162 -29.34 11.52 6.67
CA TYR A 162 -30.56 12.30 6.62
C TYR A 162 -30.40 13.50 5.70
N VAL A 163 -31.49 13.88 5.03
CA VAL A 163 -31.60 15.05 4.18
C VAL A 163 -32.53 16.06 4.84
N LEU A 164 -32.01 17.27 5.04
CA LEU A 164 -32.80 18.43 5.46
C LEU A 164 -33.17 19.23 4.22
N THR A 165 -34.44 19.63 4.13
CA THR A 165 -34.93 20.55 3.10
C THR A 165 -35.21 21.91 3.74
N ASN A 166 -34.52 22.94 3.26
CA ASN A 166 -34.72 24.31 3.71
C ASN A 166 -36.00 24.91 3.14
N GLU A 167 -36.45 26.05 3.69
CA GLU A 167 -37.65 26.73 3.22
C GLU A 167 -37.59 27.18 1.74
N ASP A 168 -36.38 27.44 1.24
CA ASP A 168 -36.13 27.78 -0.18
C ASP A 168 -36.06 26.57 -1.12
N GLY A 169 -36.25 25.36 -0.57
CA GLY A 169 -36.19 24.08 -1.29
C GLY A 169 -34.79 23.50 -1.45
N SER A 170 -33.73 24.18 -0.98
CA SER A 170 -32.37 23.64 -1.00
C SER A 170 -32.23 22.44 -0.05
N LYS A 171 -31.45 21.44 -0.47
CA LYS A 171 -31.22 20.21 0.29
C LYS A 171 -29.81 20.16 0.88
N LYS A 172 -29.70 19.61 2.09
CA LYS A 172 -28.44 19.28 2.76
C LYS A 172 -28.46 17.81 3.17
N LEU A 173 -27.57 17.01 2.60
CA LEU A 173 -27.36 15.61 2.96
C LEU A 173 -26.29 15.50 4.04
N VAL A 174 -26.60 14.80 5.14
CA VAL A 174 -25.63 14.42 6.17
C VAL A 174 -25.50 12.91 6.18
N THR A 175 -24.30 12.38 5.95
CA THR A 175 -24.06 10.94 5.76
C THR A 175 -22.80 10.46 6.48
N ASN A 176 -22.71 9.15 6.72
CA ASN A 176 -21.51 8.48 7.21
C ASN A 176 -20.34 8.63 6.22
N PRO A 177 -19.09 8.87 6.70
CA PRO A 177 -17.92 8.94 5.83
C PRO A 177 -17.44 7.54 5.39
N GLU A 178 -17.40 6.57 6.30
CA GLU A 178 -17.00 5.19 5.99
C GLU A 178 -18.24 4.33 5.70
N PRO A 179 -18.26 3.51 4.63
CA PRO A 179 -19.39 2.64 4.31
C PRO A 179 -19.49 1.44 5.25
N ILE A 180 -20.69 0.84 5.30
CA ILE A 180 -20.84 -0.56 5.72
C ILE A 180 -20.60 -1.42 4.47
N ALA A 181 -19.50 -2.16 4.43
CA ALA A 181 -19.05 -2.86 3.22
C ALA A 181 -19.44 -4.35 3.22
N ALA A 182 -19.89 -4.87 2.09
CA ALA A 182 -20.20 -6.29 1.92
C ALA A 182 -19.63 -6.85 0.62
N ARG A 183 -18.83 -7.91 0.73
CA ARG A 183 -18.43 -8.76 -0.41
C ARG A 183 -19.38 -9.94 -0.52
N ILE A 184 -20.11 -10.01 -1.63
CA ILE A 184 -21.12 -11.04 -1.88
C ILE A 184 -20.53 -12.03 -2.87
N ASN A 185 -20.06 -13.16 -2.36
CA ASN A 185 -19.46 -14.22 -3.16
C ASN A 185 -20.53 -15.17 -3.74
N PRO A 186 -20.25 -15.80 -4.90
CA PRO A 186 -21.05 -16.92 -5.37
C PRO A 186 -21.18 -18.00 -4.28
N ASN A 187 -22.30 -18.73 -4.29
CA ASN A 187 -22.50 -19.83 -3.35
C ASN A 187 -21.43 -20.93 -3.49
N GLU A 188 -20.91 -21.10 -4.71
CA GLU A 188 -19.84 -22.02 -5.07
C GLU A 188 -18.90 -21.31 -6.06
N ALA A 189 -17.60 -21.60 -5.97
CA ALA A 189 -16.63 -21.12 -6.96
C ALA A 189 -16.99 -21.63 -8.36
N SER A 190 -16.57 -20.90 -9.40
CA SER A 190 -16.73 -21.37 -10.78
C SER A 190 -16.25 -22.82 -10.91
N PRO A 191 -16.91 -23.71 -11.66
CA PRO A 191 -16.47 -25.10 -11.76
C PRO A 191 -15.01 -25.16 -12.21
N SER A 192 -14.21 -25.98 -11.54
CA SER A 192 -12.82 -26.20 -11.94
C SER A 192 -12.77 -26.74 -13.38
N PRO A 193 -11.76 -26.35 -14.16
CA PRO A 193 -11.64 -26.76 -15.55
C PRO A 193 -11.54 -28.28 -15.65
N THR A 194 -12.29 -28.83 -16.59
CA THR A 194 -12.33 -30.27 -16.86
C THR A 194 -11.34 -30.67 -17.95
N GLY A 195 -10.74 -31.85 -17.85
CA GLY A 195 -9.85 -32.42 -18.87
C GLY A 195 -8.55 -32.96 -18.26
N GLU A 196 -7.72 -33.58 -19.10
CA GLU A 196 -6.38 -34.03 -18.70
C GLU A 196 -5.42 -32.85 -18.66
N PHE A 197 -4.79 -32.61 -17.51
CA PHE A 197 -3.72 -31.63 -17.38
C PHE A 197 -2.38 -32.27 -17.76
N PHE A 198 -1.59 -31.53 -18.51
CA PHE A 198 -0.24 -31.91 -18.92
C PHE A 198 0.74 -31.86 -17.74
N ALA A 199 0.54 -30.92 -16.82
CA ALA A 199 1.19 -30.84 -15.52
C ALA A 199 0.26 -30.08 -14.55
N SER A 200 0.30 -30.39 -13.25
CA SER A 200 -0.55 -29.69 -12.27
C SER A 200 -0.06 -29.85 -10.83
N TYR A 201 -0.34 -28.85 -10.00
CA TYR A 201 -0.33 -28.98 -8.54
C TYR A 201 -1.70 -29.45 -8.02
N SER A 202 -1.78 -29.75 -6.72
CA SER A 202 -3.06 -29.93 -6.03
C SER A 202 -3.72 -28.61 -5.61
N PHE A 203 -3.03 -27.48 -5.77
CA PHE A 203 -3.59 -26.15 -5.53
C PHE A 203 -4.81 -25.89 -6.43
N ARG A 204 -5.87 -25.30 -5.89
CA ARG A 204 -7.01 -24.76 -6.66
C ARG A 204 -7.39 -23.38 -6.12
N PRO A 205 -7.85 -22.44 -6.97
CA PRO A 205 -8.20 -21.09 -6.53
C PRO A 205 -9.20 -21.10 -5.36
N ASN A 206 -10.24 -21.94 -5.42
CA ASN A 206 -10.96 -22.39 -4.24
C ASN A 206 -10.65 -23.89 -4.02
N PRO A 207 -10.15 -24.32 -2.85
CA PRO A 207 -10.11 -23.58 -1.57
C PRO A 207 -8.76 -22.93 -1.20
N ASN A 208 -7.76 -22.92 -2.09
CA ASN A 208 -6.37 -22.59 -1.72
C ASN A 208 -5.93 -21.15 -1.98
N GLY A 209 -6.60 -20.43 -2.88
CA GLY A 209 -6.49 -18.98 -3.05
C GLY A 209 -7.30 -18.22 -2.01
N TYR A 210 -7.10 -16.90 -1.92
CA TYR A 210 -7.93 -16.04 -1.06
C TYR A 210 -9.29 -15.80 -1.69
N GLY A 211 -10.31 -15.57 -0.86
CA GLY A 211 -11.68 -15.24 -1.30
C GLY A 211 -11.94 -13.74 -1.49
N PHE A 212 -10.88 -12.91 -1.47
CA PHE A 212 -10.95 -11.46 -1.63
C PHE A 212 -9.97 -10.98 -2.69
N GLU A 213 -10.26 -9.82 -3.26
CA GLU A 213 -9.49 -9.23 -4.35
C GLU A 213 -8.22 -8.55 -3.87
N ASN A 214 -7.27 -8.40 -4.79
CA ASN A 214 -6.16 -7.46 -4.65
C ASN A 214 -6.65 -6.05 -4.29
N TYR A 215 -5.86 -5.35 -3.48
CA TYR A 215 -6.26 -4.10 -2.84
C TYR A 215 -5.07 -3.14 -2.75
N GLY A 216 -5.34 -1.84 -2.81
CA GLY A 216 -4.37 -0.77 -2.53
C GLY A 216 -4.31 -0.47 -1.02
N ASN A 217 -3.70 0.65 -0.63
CA ASN A 217 -3.59 0.98 0.78
C ASN A 217 -4.93 1.49 1.35
N ASP A 218 -5.13 1.25 2.64
CA ASP A 218 -6.29 1.72 3.41
C ASP A 218 -5.83 2.27 4.77
N ALA A 219 -6.79 2.76 5.58
CA ALA A 219 -6.51 3.34 6.89
C ALA A 219 -5.75 2.41 7.86
N GLN A 220 -5.74 1.10 7.59
CA GLN A 220 -5.04 0.11 8.40
C GLN A 220 -3.63 -0.21 7.86
N SER A 221 -3.24 0.28 6.68
CA SER A 221 -1.97 -0.04 6.02
C SER A 221 -0.72 0.35 6.78
N ALA A 222 -0.80 1.34 7.66
CA ALA A 222 0.28 1.65 8.59
C ALA A 222 0.69 0.47 9.49
N ASN A 223 -0.16 -0.56 9.63
CA ASN A 223 0.11 -1.77 10.42
C ASN A 223 0.46 -2.99 9.56
N ASP A 224 0.64 -2.83 8.24
CA ASP A 224 0.98 -3.93 7.35
C ASP A 224 2.38 -4.49 7.59
N MET A 225 3.29 -3.67 8.10
CA MET A 225 4.61 -4.10 8.55
C MET A 225 4.91 -3.57 9.95
N SER A 226 5.82 -4.27 10.63
CA SER A 226 6.24 -3.96 11.99
C SER A 226 7.76 -4.12 12.16
N ALA A 227 8.29 -3.70 13.30
CA ALA A 227 9.70 -3.95 13.64
C ALA A 227 10.07 -5.44 13.60
N GLU A 228 9.14 -6.34 13.96
CA GLU A 228 9.38 -7.79 13.88
C GLU A 228 9.49 -8.29 12.44
N ASP A 229 8.81 -7.65 11.49
CA ASP A 229 8.96 -7.94 10.05
C ASP A 229 10.35 -7.54 9.56
N MET A 230 10.82 -6.36 9.96
CA MET A 230 12.16 -5.89 9.65
C MET A 230 13.24 -6.79 10.23
N ILE A 231 13.05 -7.29 11.46
CA ILE A 231 13.94 -8.28 12.09
C ILE A 231 13.93 -9.60 11.31
N ALA A 232 12.76 -10.06 10.87
CA ALA A 232 12.63 -11.29 10.09
C ALA A 232 13.29 -11.18 8.70
N LEU A 233 13.14 -10.03 8.03
CA LEU A 233 13.77 -9.76 6.73
C LEU A 233 15.29 -9.67 6.84
N PHE A 234 15.81 -8.84 7.74
CA PHE A 234 17.21 -8.42 7.68
C PHE A 234 18.05 -8.87 8.88
N GLY A 235 17.41 -9.14 10.01
CA GLY A 235 18.06 -9.45 11.28
C GLY A 235 18.08 -8.29 12.26
N ARG A 236 17.95 -8.61 13.55
CA ARG A 236 17.84 -7.63 14.63
C ARG A 236 19.02 -6.66 14.69
N GLU A 237 20.22 -7.18 14.54
CA GLU A 237 21.48 -6.44 14.55
C GLU A 237 21.56 -5.34 13.47
N LYS A 238 20.79 -5.50 12.40
CA LYS A 238 20.78 -4.61 11.23
C LYS A 238 19.74 -3.50 11.35
N VAL A 239 18.60 -3.79 11.98
CA VAL A 239 17.43 -2.90 11.95
C VAL A 239 17.08 -2.28 13.29
N CYS A 240 17.58 -2.81 14.41
CA CYS A 240 17.29 -2.29 15.74
C CYS A 240 18.49 -1.53 16.31
N ARG A 241 18.21 -0.47 17.08
CA ARG A 241 19.20 0.24 17.91
C ARG A 241 19.85 -0.68 18.93
N SER A 242 19.01 -1.36 19.70
CA SER A 242 19.46 -2.34 20.70
C SER A 242 19.30 -3.78 20.22
N VAL A 243 20.36 -4.56 20.42
CA VAL A 243 20.38 -6.02 20.21
C VAL A 243 19.62 -6.81 21.28
N THR A 244 19.15 -6.17 22.36
CA THR A 244 18.33 -6.80 23.42
C THR A 244 17.09 -5.96 23.77
N GLY A 245 16.04 -6.57 24.32
CA GLY A 245 14.79 -5.87 24.69
C GLY A 245 13.84 -5.62 23.52
N ASP A 246 13.02 -4.58 23.60
CA ASP A 246 12.14 -4.16 22.51
C ASP A 246 12.96 -3.53 21.37
N CYS A 247 12.54 -3.73 20.12
CA CYS A 247 13.24 -3.17 18.97
C CYS A 247 12.77 -1.74 18.72
N VAL A 248 13.64 -0.77 18.97
CA VAL A 248 13.55 0.57 18.39
C VAL A 248 14.23 0.50 17.02
N LEU A 249 13.45 0.63 15.94
CA LEU A 249 14.00 0.60 14.59
C LEU A 249 15.00 1.74 14.38
N ASN A 250 16.08 1.45 13.65
CA ASN A 250 17.01 2.43 13.11
C ASN A 250 16.27 3.45 12.22
N ALA A 251 16.83 4.65 12.04
CA ALA A 251 16.16 5.70 11.28
C ALA A 251 15.91 5.25 9.84
N THR A 252 16.93 4.69 9.18
CA THR A 252 16.84 4.14 7.82
C THR A 252 15.91 2.93 7.71
N ALA A 253 15.85 2.08 8.74
CA ALA A 253 14.97 0.91 8.75
C ALA A 253 13.50 1.31 8.85
N GLN A 254 13.18 2.31 9.68
CA GLN A 254 11.83 2.87 9.77
C GLN A 254 11.45 3.51 8.43
N GLU A 255 12.31 4.40 7.90
CA GLU A 255 12.04 5.11 6.65
C GLU A 255 11.84 4.17 5.47
N TRP A 256 12.71 3.16 5.34
CA TRP A 256 12.57 2.15 4.30
C TRP A 256 11.25 1.39 4.42
N MET A 257 10.86 0.98 5.64
CA MET A 257 9.60 0.27 5.89
C MET A 257 8.41 1.13 5.50
N ASP A 258 8.42 2.41 5.88
CA ASP A 258 7.33 3.35 5.58
C ASP A 258 7.18 3.57 4.07
N LYS A 259 8.29 3.68 3.33
CA LYS A 259 8.27 3.76 1.86
C LYS A 259 7.80 2.46 1.19
N GLN A 260 8.13 1.29 1.77
CA GLN A 260 7.57 0.02 1.28
C GLN A 260 6.05 -0.07 1.52
N ILE A 261 5.58 0.38 2.69
CA ILE A 261 4.14 0.46 2.98
C ILE A 261 3.46 1.38 1.99
N LYS A 262 3.97 2.60 1.76
CA LYS A 262 3.37 3.53 0.80
C LYS A 262 3.33 2.95 -0.62
N GLY A 263 4.41 2.28 -1.07
CA GLY A 263 4.48 1.63 -2.38
C GLY A 263 3.48 0.49 -2.60
N MET A 264 2.95 -0.13 -1.54
CA MET A 264 1.88 -1.13 -1.64
C MET A 264 0.52 -0.56 -2.06
N ASP A 265 0.38 0.76 -2.16
CA ASP A 265 -0.82 1.37 -2.73
C ASP A 265 -1.04 0.96 -4.20
N GLY A 266 0.05 0.65 -4.91
CA GLY A 266 0.02 0.02 -6.23
C GLY A 266 -0.54 -1.41 -6.26
N GLY A 267 -0.89 -1.99 -5.10
CA GLY A 267 -1.48 -3.30 -4.97
C GLY A 267 -0.57 -4.36 -4.38
N HIS A 268 -1.20 -5.43 -3.90
CA HIS A 268 -0.59 -6.52 -3.14
C HIS A 268 -0.49 -7.84 -3.93
N CYS A 269 -0.70 -7.84 -5.26
CA CYS A 269 -0.88 -9.07 -6.05
C CYS A 269 0.27 -10.08 -5.89
N GLU A 270 1.53 -9.62 -5.83
CA GLU A 270 2.68 -10.47 -5.56
C GLU A 270 2.59 -11.14 -4.19
N GLY A 271 2.31 -10.36 -3.14
CA GLY A 271 2.12 -10.88 -1.79
C GLY A 271 1.00 -11.91 -1.73
N MET A 272 -0.11 -11.68 -2.43
CA MET A 272 -1.25 -12.60 -2.48
C MET A 272 -0.94 -13.88 -3.25
N ALA A 273 -0.30 -13.78 -4.42
CA ALA A 273 0.12 -14.94 -5.20
C ALA A 273 1.10 -15.81 -4.41
N VAL A 274 2.09 -15.18 -3.77
CA VAL A 274 3.08 -15.86 -2.95
C VAL A 274 2.45 -16.52 -1.74
N THR A 275 1.69 -15.79 -0.92
CA THR A 275 1.20 -16.31 0.36
C THR A 275 0.11 -17.36 0.21
N SER A 276 -0.71 -17.32 -0.86
CA SER A 276 -1.65 -18.40 -1.17
C SER A 276 -0.93 -19.73 -1.44
N LEU A 277 0.17 -19.71 -2.21
CA LEU A 277 1.04 -20.87 -2.41
C LEU A 277 1.64 -21.36 -1.10
N ARG A 278 2.14 -20.45 -0.27
CA ARG A 278 2.77 -20.79 1.01
C ARG A 278 1.79 -21.42 2.01
N LEU A 279 0.55 -20.92 2.11
CA LEU A 279 -0.51 -21.54 2.93
C LEU A 279 -0.86 -22.94 2.44
N TRP A 280 -0.98 -23.11 1.11
CA TRP A 280 -1.19 -24.44 0.51
C TRP A 280 -0.05 -25.42 0.81
N GLN A 281 1.19 -24.94 0.84
CA GLN A 281 2.37 -25.73 1.23
C GLN A 281 2.54 -25.86 2.76
N SER A 282 1.72 -25.18 3.57
CA SER A 282 1.83 -25.09 5.02
C SER A 282 3.21 -24.60 5.50
N LEU A 283 3.79 -23.65 4.76
CA LEU A 283 5.04 -23.00 5.15
C LEU A 283 4.80 -22.05 6.32
N GLU A 284 5.78 -22.00 7.23
CA GLU A 284 5.66 -21.22 8.46
C GLU A 284 5.84 -19.73 8.21
N PHE A 285 5.02 -18.93 8.89
CA PHE A 285 5.18 -17.49 9.05
C PHE A 285 4.83 -17.10 10.49
N LYS A 286 5.83 -16.70 11.28
CA LYS A 286 5.65 -16.29 12.69
C LYS A 286 4.83 -17.29 13.53
N GLY A 287 5.13 -18.59 13.39
CA GLY A 287 4.42 -19.67 14.08
C GLY A 287 3.05 -20.04 13.50
N LYS A 288 2.58 -19.36 12.44
CA LYS A 288 1.35 -19.69 11.70
C LYS A 288 1.69 -20.52 10.46
N ARG A 289 0.89 -21.54 10.15
CA ARG A 289 1.11 -22.46 9.01
C ARG A 289 -0.17 -22.77 8.24
N ILE A 290 -1.32 -22.74 8.90
CA ILE A 290 -2.62 -23.11 8.32
C ILE A 290 -3.64 -21.98 8.50
N PRO A 291 -4.75 -21.96 7.72
CA PRO A 291 -5.77 -20.90 7.80
C PRO A 291 -6.26 -20.58 9.21
N SER A 292 -6.52 -21.62 10.02
CA SER A 292 -7.01 -21.46 11.40
C SER A 292 -6.03 -20.74 12.34
N ASP A 293 -4.73 -20.70 12.02
CA ASP A 293 -3.72 -19.96 12.78
C ASP A 293 -3.78 -18.45 12.52
N PHE A 294 -4.31 -18.06 11.35
CA PHE A 294 -4.53 -16.66 10.98
C PHE A 294 -5.90 -16.18 11.44
N GLN A 295 -6.94 -17.00 11.24
CA GLN A 295 -8.30 -16.68 11.64
C GLN A 295 -9.01 -17.93 12.18
N ALA A 296 -9.34 -17.91 13.46
CA ALA A 296 -10.05 -19.01 14.11
C ALA A 296 -11.37 -19.33 13.39
N GLY A 297 -11.67 -20.62 13.24
CA GLY A 297 -12.88 -21.10 12.56
C GLY A 297 -12.78 -21.24 11.04
N THR A 298 -11.67 -20.81 10.42
CA THR A 298 -11.41 -21.03 9.00
C THR A 298 -10.70 -22.37 8.77
N ASN A 299 -11.09 -23.09 7.72
CA ASN A 299 -10.48 -24.36 7.31
C ASN A 299 -9.69 -24.24 6.01
N THR A 300 -9.96 -23.19 5.23
CA THR A 300 -9.40 -22.99 3.90
C THR A 300 -8.83 -21.59 3.76
N THR A 301 -7.84 -21.39 2.89
CA THR A 301 -7.29 -20.04 2.60
C THR A 301 -8.39 -19.11 2.10
N TYR A 302 -9.33 -19.66 1.33
CA TYR A 302 -10.44 -18.93 0.74
C TYR A 302 -11.39 -18.32 1.79
N GLU A 303 -11.50 -18.92 2.97
CA GLU A 303 -12.32 -18.42 4.09
C GLU A 303 -11.63 -17.35 4.93
N VAL A 304 -10.31 -17.16 4.79
CA VAL A 304 -9.56 -16.19 5.59
C VAL A 304 -9.81 -14.77 5.07
N GLY A 305 -10.20 -13.87 5.96
CA GLY A 305 -10.42 -12.46 5.65
C GLY A 305 -9.12 -11.67 5.54
N LYS A 306 -9.13 -10.63 4.69
CA LYS A 306 -8.00 -9.73 4.41
C LYS A 306 -7.25 -9.29 5.68
N ASP A 307 -7.97 -8.77 6.66
CA ASP A 307 -7.38 -8.18 7.87
C ASP A 307 -6.55 -9.19 8.69
N ALA A 308 -6.89 -10.48 8.63
CA ALA A 308 -6.15 -11.53 9.34
C ALA A 308 -4.80 -11.89 8.69
N VAL A 309 -4.63 -11.58 7.41
CA VAL A 309 -3.46 -11.98 6.59
C VAL A 309 -2.71 -10.83 5.96
N ARG A 310 -3.17 -9.58 6.11
CA ARG A 310 -2.55 -8.39 5.49
C ARG A 310 -1.05 -8.26 5.79
N ASN A 311 -0.62 -8.46 7.04
CA ASN A 311 0.82 -8.47 7.40
C ASN A 311 1.62 -9.57 6.68
N TYR A 312 1.02 -10.74 6.50
CA TYR A 312 1.66 -11.85 5.80
C TYR A 312 1.81 -11.55 4.30
N ILE A 313 0.76 -10.98 3.70
CA ILE A 313 0.76 -10.54 2.31
C ILE A 313 1.81 -9.43 2.10
N ALA A 314 1.81 -8.40 2.95
CA ALA A 314 2.75 -7.29 2.90
C ALA A 314 4.21 -7.73 3.04
N TYR A 315 4.52 -8.59 4.02
CA TYR A 315 5.86 -9.15 4.19
C TYR A 315 6.38 -9.80 2.90
N TYR A 316 5.56 -10.62 2.24
CA TYR A 316 6.00 -11.29 1.02
C TYR A 316 5.91 -10.42 -0.23
N PHE A 317 5.07 -9.38 -0.23
CA PHE A 317 5.07 -8.37 -1.29
C PHE A 317 6.43 -7.67 -1.37
N VAL A 318 6.96 -7.16 -0.24
CA VAL A 318 8.21 -6.37 -0.26
C VAL A 318 9.42 -7.19 -0.68
N THR A 319 9.39 -8.52 -0.48
CA THR A 319 10.51 -9.38 -0.89
C THR A 319 10.81 -9.31 -2.38
N GLN A 320 9.86 -8.92 -3.24
CA GLN A 320 10.09 -8.84 -4.69
C GLN A 320 11.14 -7.81 -5.11
N PHE A 321 11.38 -6.80 -4.27
CA PHE A 321 12.36 -5.74 -4.52
C PHE A 321 13.75 -6.08 -3.95
N LEU A 322 13.85 -7.12 -3.11
CA LEU A 322 15.11 -7.55 -2.51
C LEU A 322 15.97 -8.30 -3.54
N GLU A 323 17.28 -8.07 -3.51
CA GLU A 323 18.23 -8.53 -4.54
C GLU A 323 18.12 -10.03 -4.82
N GLU A 324 18.02 -10.87 -3.78
CA GLU A 324 17.96 -12.32 -3.94
C GLU A 324 16.75 -12.77 -4.75
N VAL A 325 15.62 -12.08 -4.60
CA VAL A 325 14.36 -12.39 -5.28
C VAL A 325 14.32 -11.73 -6.65
N SER A 326 14.73 -10.46 -6.74
CA SER A 326 14.71 -9.71 -7.99
C SER A 326 15.70 -10.30 -9.00
N ALA A 327 16.93 -10.63 -8.58
CA ALA A 327 17.92 -11.28 -9.45
C ALA A 327 17.49 -12.68 -9.90
N ALA A 328 16.91 -13.47 -8.98
CA ALA A 328 16.36 -14.79 -9.33
C ALA A 328 15.23 -14.66 -10.36
N THR A 329 14.32 -13.71 -10.16
CA THR A 329 13.21 -13.44 -11.08
C THR A 329 13.69 -12.98 -12.46
N GLN A 330 14.64 -12.04 -12.50
CA GLN A 330 15.21 -11.54 -13.75
C GLN A 330 15.90 -12.63 -14.58
N SER A 331 16.41 -13.69 -13.93
CA SER A 331 16.98 -14.86 -14.63
C SER A 331 15.95 -15.64 -15.46
N PHE A 332 14.65 -15.38 -15.27
CA PHE A 332 13.53 -15.94 -16.03
C PHE A 332 12.97 -15.03 -17.12
N ARG A 333 13.60 -13.87 -17.41
CA ARG A 333 13.30 -13.04 -18.59
C ARG A 333 13.76 -13.75 -19.88
N LYS A 334 13.01 -14.79 -20.25
CA LYS A 334 13.24 -15.70 -21.38
C LYS A 334 12.04 -15.67 -22.32
N LYS A 335 12.16 -16.32 -23.48
CA LYS A 335 11.02 -16.46 -24.40
C LYS A 335 9.89 -17.33 -23.80
N PRO A 336 8.63 -17.15 -24.23
CA PRO A 336 7.49 -17.81 -23.60
C PRO A 336 7.57 -19.33 -23.53
N SER A 337 8.13 -20.00 -24.55
CA SER A 337 8.27 -21.46 -24.52
C SER A 337 9.24 -21.98 -23.44
N GLU A 338 10.29 -21.23 -23.10
CA GLU A 338 11.24 -21.60 -22.04
C GLU A 338 10.64 -21.40 -20.65
N VAL A 339 9.88 -20.31 -20.48
CA VAL A 339 9.14 -20.04 -19.25
C VAL A 339 8.10 -21.14 -19.00
N LEU A 340 7.30 -21.46 -20.01
CA LEU A 340 6.31 -22.54 -19.96
C LEU A 340 6.97 -23.89 -19.62
N GLN A 341 8.08 -24.23 -20.29
CA GLN A 341 8.77 -25.50 -20.03
C GLN A 341 9.29 -25.57 -18.59
N THR A 342 9.87 -24.47 -18.09
CA THR A 342 10.35 -24.42 -16.70
C THR A 342 9.21 -24.59 -15.70
N LEU A 343 8.04 -24.00 -15.96
CA LEU A 343 6.85 -24.19 -15.12
C LEU A 343 6.37 -25.64 -15.14
N ILE A 344 6.29 -26.27 -16.31
CA ILE A 344 5.91 -27.69 -16.46
C ILE A 344 6.87 -28.59 -15.68
N ASP A 345 8.18 -28.37 -15.84
CA ASP A 345 9.20 -29.14 -15.14
C ASP A 345 9.11 -28.90 -13.63
N GLY A 346 8.82 -27.67 -13.21
CA GLY A 346 8.55 -27.31 -11.83
C GLY A 346 7.37 -28.09 -11.24
N MET A 347 6.23 -28.09 -11.94
CA MET A 347 5.04 -28.85 -11.55
C MET A 347 5.32 -30.35 -11.42
N ASN A 348 6.06 -30.93 -12.37
CA ASN A 348 6.41 -32.35 -12.35
C ASN A 348 7.41 -32.72 -11.24
N ASN A 349 8.21 -31.76 -10.77
CA ASN A 349 9.22 -31.96 -9.74
C ASN A 349 8.86 -31.31 -8.38
N ASN A 350 7.62 -30.85 -8.22
CA ASN A 350 7.13 -30.14 -7.03
C ASN A 350 7.94 -28.87 -6.65
N VAL A 351 8.55 -28.20 -7.63
CA VAL A 351 9.10 -26.85 -7.45
C VAL A 351 7.99 -25.85 -7.70
N VAL A 352 7.77 -24.92 -6.77
CA VAL A 352 6.65 -23.99 -6.80
C VAL A 352 7.11 -22.59 -7.23
N TYR A 353 6.37 -21.98 -8.15
CA TYR A 353 6.63 -20.66 -8.69
C TYR A 353 5.37 -19.79 -8.59
N SER A 354 5.54 -18.49 -8.31
CA SER A 354 4.58 -17.48 -8.73
C SER A 354 4.85 -17.10 -10.19
N VAL A 355 3.81 -16.68 -10.92
CA VAL A 355 3.93 -16.17 -12.30
C VAL A 355 3.74 -14.67 -12.26
N GLY A 356 4.71 -13.94 -12.78
CA GLY A 356 4.61 -12.49 -13.01
C GLY A 356 4.44 -12.20 -14.50
N PHE A 357 3.64 -11.21 -14.83
CA PHE A 357 3.54 -10.72 -16.20
C PHE A 357 3.22 -9.23 -16.26
N TYR A 358 3.56 -8.60 -17.39
CA TYR A 358 3.49 -7.15 -17.57
C TYR A 358 2.88 -6.78 -18.92
N GLN A 359 2.29 -5.58 -19.00
CA GLN A 359 1.94 -4.98 -20.28
C GLN A 359 3.22 -4.63 -21.08
N PRO A 360 3.12 -4.40 -22.40
CA PRO A 360 4.27 -4.00 -23.21
C PRO A 360 5.01 -2.79 -22.61
N GLY A 361 6.34 -2.86 -22.58
CA GLY A 361 7.17 -1.84 -21.93
C GLY A 361 7.33 -2.00 -20.40
N TYR A 362 6.91 -3.14 -19.83
CA TYR A 362 6.88 -3.41 -18.38
C TYR A 362 5.95 -2.50 -17.57
N LYS A 363 4.94 -1.93 -18.23
CA LYS A 363 3.87 -1.17 -17.57
C LYS A 363 2.90 -2.12 -16.86
N GLY A 364 2.29 -1.66 -15.77
CA GLY A 364 1.21 -2.34 -15.04
C GLY A 364 1.47 -3.83 -14.82
N GLY A 365 2.32 -4.18 -13.85
CA GLY A 365 2.66 -5.57 -13.55
C GLY A 365 1.55 -6.29 -12.78
N HIS A 366 1.48 -7.62 -12.96
CA HIS A 366 0.58 -8.47 -12.18
C HIS A 366 1.24 -9.80 -11.81
N ALA A 367 0.88 -10.33 -10.64
CA ALA A 367 1.32 -11.63 -10.16
C ALA A 367 0.13 -12.54 -9.88
N VAL A 368 0.24 -13.79 -10.34
CA VAL A 368 -0.79 -14.81 -10.19
C VAL A 368 -0.19 -16.16 -9.77
N THR A 369 -1.04 -17.06 -9.28
CA THR A 369 -0.63 -18.39 -8.83
C THR A 369 -0.97 -19.45 -9.89
N PRO A 370 0.01 -20.04 -10.59
CA PRO A 370 -0.26 -21.13 -11.52
C PRO A 370 -0.65 -22.42 -10.78
N TYR A 371 -1.61 -23.17 -11.32
CA TYR A 371 -2.00 -24.46 -10.71
C TYR A 371 -2.10 -25.64 -11.68
N ALA A 372 -2.25 -25.39 -12.98
CA ALA A 372 -2.23 -26.44 -13.98
C ALA A 372 -1.78 -25.93 -15.34
N VAL A 373 -1.28 -26.83 -16.17
CA VAL A 373 -1.00 -26.60 -17.59
C VAL A 373 -1.77 -27.61 -18.40
N GLN A 374 -2.50 -27.17 -19.41
CA GLN A 374 -3.18 -28.04 -20.36
C GLN A 374 -2.62 -27.83 -21.76
N LYS A 375 -2.26 -28.94 -22.40
CA LYS A 375 -1.88 -28.97 -23.81
C LYS A 375 -3.15 -28.92 -24.66
N LYS A 376 -3.32 -27.88 -25.48
CA LYS A 376 -4.45 -27.75 -26.42
C LYS A 376 -4.09 -28.27 -27.81
N SER A 377 -2.84 -28.08 -28.21
CA SER A 377 -2.26 -28.64 -29.43
C SER A 377 -0.76 -28.86 -29.24
N GLU A 378 -0.02 -29.22 -30.29
CA GLU A 378 1.46 -29.33 -30.21
C GLU A 378 2.15 -27.99 -29.91
N THR A 379 1.51 -26.86 -30.26
CA THR A 379 2.08 -25.52 -30.12
C THR A 379 1.36 -24.67 -29.07
N GLU A 380 0.09 -24.93 -28.81
CA GLU A 380 -0.74 -24.13 -27.89
C GLU A 380 -0.90 -24.81 -26.52
N PHE A 381 -0.56 -24.08 -25.47
CA PHE A 381 -0.65 -24.51 -24.07
C PHE A 381 -1.36 -23.44 -23.25
N TRP A 382 -2.25 -23.87 -22.35
CA TRP A 382 -2.95 -22.97 -21.43
C TRP A 382 -2.42 -23.21 -20.03
N ILE A 383 -1.90 -22.16 -19.40
CA ILE A 383 -1.50 -22.13 -17.99
C ILE A 383 -2.70 -21.61 -17.20
N TYR A 384 -3.32 -22.47 -16.40
CA TYR A 384 -4.39 -22.08 -15.51
C TYR A 384 -3.84 -21.44 -14.23
N VAL A 385 -4.48 -20.34 -13.81
CA VAL A 385 -4.00 -19.50 -12.72
C VAL A 385 -5.13 -19.15 -11.75
N TYR A 386 -4.82 -19.06 -10.46
CA TYR A 386 -5.58 -18.24 -9.51
C TYR A 386 -5.14 -16.80 -9.71
N ASP A 387 -6.08 -15.97 -10.16
CA ASP A 387 -5.90 -14.53 -10.27
C ASP A 387 -6.52 -13.87 -9.03
N ASN A 388 -5.69 -13.18 -8.24
CA ASN A 388 -6.14 -12.47 -7.05
C ASN A 388 -6.98 -11.22 -7.36
N ASN A 389 -7.07 -10.77 -8.63
CA ASN A 389 -8.08 -9.78 -9.05
C ASN A 389 -9.44 -10.42 -9.36
N PHE A 390 -9.51 -11.75 -9.50
CA PHE A 390 -10.73 -12.51 -9.83
C PHE A 390 -10.81 -13.80 -9.01
N PRO A 391 -10.86 -13.72 -7.66
CA PRO A 391 -10.67 -14.88 -6.77
C PRO A 391 -11.70 -16.01 -6.96
N ASN A 392 -12.84 -15.70 -7.58
CA ASN A 392 -13.97 -16.61 -7.80
C ASN A 392 -13.96 -17.29 -9.18
N ASP A 393 -13.01 -16.94 -10.05
CA ASP A 393 -12.89 -17.51 -11.38
C ASP A 393 -11.81 -18.60 -11.43
N ASN A 394 -12.27 -19.85 -11.42
CA ASN A 394 -11.42 -21.03 -11.55
C ASN A 394 -10.94 -21.30 -12.98
N ASN A 395 -11.26 -20.49 -13.99
CA ASN A 395 -11.00 -20.80 -15.40
C ASN A 395 -10.07 -19.80 -16.10
N ARG A 396 -9.43 -18.92 -15.33
CA ARG A 396 -8.45 -17.94 -15.84
C ARG A 396 -7.24 -18.65 -16.43
N VAL A 397 -6.84 -18.27 -17.64
CA VAL A 397 -5.72 -18.91 -18.36
C VAL A 397 -4.80 -17.91 -19.05
N ILE A 398 -3.50 -18.15 -18.93
CA ILE A 398 -2.48 -17.57 -19.81
C ILE A 398 -2.27 -18.55 -20.97
N LYS A 399 -2.58 -18.12 -22.19
CA LYS A 399 -2.41 -18.93 -23.40
C LYS A 399 -1.01 -18.67 -23.96
N VAL A 400 -0.24 -19.72 -24.21
CA VAL A 400 1.11 -19.67 -24.75
C VAL A 400 1.16 -20.39 -26.10
N ASP A 401 1.68 -19.73 -27.12
CA ASP A 401 2.00 -20.32 -28.42
C ASP A 401 3.52 -20.49 -28.53
N LYS A 402 3.98 -21.75 -28.52
CA LYS A 402 5.40 -22.11 -28.60
C LYS A 402 6.01 -21.87 -29.99
N SER A 403 5.20 -21.86 -31.05
CA SER A 403 5.69 -21.65 -32.41
C SER A 403 5.85 -20.16 -32.71
N ALA A 404 4.90 -19.36 -32.27
CA ALA A 404 4.96 -17.91 -32.39
C ALA A 404 5.85 -17.26 -31.30
N GLU A 405 6.17 -18.00 -30.23
CA GLU A 405 6.84 -17.49 -29.03
C GLU A 405 6.09 -16.29 -28.46
N THR A 406 4.76 -16.44 -28.33
CA THR A 406 3.86 -15.42 -27.79
C THR A 406 3.04 -15.96 -26.63
N TRP A 407 2.53 -15.04 -25.82
CA TRP A 407 1.54 -15.34 -24.80
C TRP A 407 0.47 -14.26 -24.75
N VAL A 408 -0.72 -14.65 -24.29
CA VAL A 408 -1.83 -13.75 -24.02
C VAL A 408 -2.57 -14.16 -22.75
N TYR A 409 -2.94 -13.17 -21.95
CA TYR A 409 -3.90 -13.29 -20.88
C TYR A 409 -5.10 -12.41 -21.22
N GLU A 410 -6.20 -13.05 -21.62
CA GLU A 410 -7.41 -12.34 -22.05
C GLU A 410 -8.29 -11.99 -20.87
N GLY A 411 -8.94 -10.83 -20.95
CA GLY A 411 -9.85 -10.40 -19.89
C GLY A 411 -9.14 -10.16 -18.54
N GLY A 412 -7.82 -9.91 -18.57
CA GLY A 412 -7.09 -9.38 -17.42
C GLY A 412 -7.70 -8.06 -16.98
N ALA A 413 -7.52 -7.67 -15.72
CA ALA A 413 -7.75 -6.29 -15.33
C ALA A 413 -6.59 -5.89 -14.43
N THR A 414 -5.99 -4.74 -14.70
CA THR A 414 -4.94 -4.13 -13.87
C THR A 414 -5.49 -3.80 -12.49
N ARG A 415 -6.78 -3.47 -12.40
CA ARG A 415 -7.56 -3.35 -11.16
C ARG A 415 -8.85 -4.16 -11.24
N PRO A 416 -9.45 -4.58 -10.11
CA PRO A 416 -10.76 -5.22 -10.15
C PRO A 416 -11.91 -4.34 -10.69
N ASP A 417 -11.76 -3.00 -10.76
CA ASP A 417 -12.76 -2.01 -11.22
C ASP A 417 -12.61 -1.54 -12.68
N GLU A 418 -11.54 -1.94 -13.39
CA GLU A 418 -11.31 -1.48 -14.75
C GLU A 418 -11.88 -2.42 -15.82
N PRO A 419 -12.25 -1.90 -17.01
CA PRO A 419 -12.55 -2.73 -18.17
C PRO A 419 -11.39 -3.68 -18.45
N ALA A 420 -11.73 -4.94 -18.70
CA ALA A 420 -10.72 -5.95 -18.87
C ALA A 420 -9.77 -5.60 -20.04
N SER A 421 -8.47 -5.55 -19.78
CA SER A 421 -7.41 -5.33 -20.76
C SER A 421 -6.59 -6.61 -20.95
N ASP A 422 -6.22 -6.87 -22.21
CA ASP A 422 -5.42 -8.04 -22.54
C ASP A 422 -3.95 -7.77 -22.24
N TYR A 423 -3.34 -8.64 -21.43
CA TYR A 423 -1.89 -8.69 -21.34
C TYR A 423 -1.34 -9.57 -22.45
N ARG A 424 -0.30 -9.09 -23.13
CA ARG A 424 0.30 -9.76 -24.28
C ARG A 424 1.81 -9.58 -24.26
N GLY A 425 2.52 -10.58 -24.74
CA GLY A 425 3.97 -10.48 -24.93
C GLY A 425 4.54 -11.57 -25.82
N SER A 426 5.84 -11.48 -26.05
CA SER A 426 6.58 -12.35 -26.96
C SER A 426 8.03 -12.57 -26.51
N ALA A 427 8.80 -13.32 -27.31
CA ALA A 427 10.25 -13.48 -27.13
C ALA A 427 11.01 -12.14 -27.17
N GLU A 428 10.46 -11.11 -27.82
CA GLU A 428 11.05 -9.78 -27.90
C GLU A 428 10.71 -8.91 -26.69
N THR A 429 9.50 -9.05 -26.13
CA THR A 429 9.06 -8.22 -25.00
C THR A 429 9.58 -8.72 -23.65
N LEU A 430 9.77 -10.05 -23.51
CA LEU A 430 10.25 -10.69 -22.26
C LEU A 430 9.41 -10.35 -21.02
N THR A 431 8.10 -10.19 -21.21
CA THR A 431 7.13 -9.72 -20.19
C THR A 431 6.40 -10.84 -19.44
N LEU A 432 6.86 -12.09 -19.51
CA LEU A 432 6.34 -13.22 -18.73
C LEU A 432 7.51 -13.85 -17.95
N GLU A 433 7.37 -14.01 -16.65
CA GLU A 433 8.44 -14.50 -15.77
C GLU A 433 7.93 -15.41 -14.65
N LEU A 434 8.85 -16.13 -14.02
CA LEU A 434 8.60 -16.98 -12.86
C LEU A 434 9.48 -16.53 -11.70
N THR A 435 8.95 -16.62 -10.49
CA THR A 435 9.74 -16.45 -9.26
C THR A 435 9.62 -17.69 -8.39
N PRO A 436 10.73 -18.42 -8.11
CA PRO A 436 10.68 -19.59 -7.24
C PRO A 436 10.25 -19.21 -5.82
N GLN A 437 9.43 -20.04 -5.15
CA GLN A 437 9.11 -19.82 -3.73
C GLN A 437 10.36 -19.95 -2.83
N THR A 438 11.32 -20.79 -3.23
CA THR A 438 12.50 -21.10 -2.41
C THR A 438 13.47 -19.92 -2.25
N VAL A 439 13.39 -18.89 -3.09
CA VAL A 439 14.25 -17.70 -2.96
C VAL A 439 13.73 -16.69 -1.93
N ARG A 440 12.55 -16.95 -1.34
CA ARG A 440 11.92 -16.09 -0.33
C ARG A 440 12.08 -16.61 1.09
N GLU A 441 13.05 -17.49 1.30
CA GLU A 441 13.35 -18.11 2.59
C GLU A 441 14.65 -17.56 3.16
N GLY A 442 14.68 -17.37 4.49
CA GLY A 442 15.86 -16.86 5.19
C GLY A 442 15.89 -15.35 5.30
N LYS A 443 17.05 -14.82 5.69
CA LYS A 443 17.33 -13.38 5.77
C LYS A 443 17.83 -12.88 4.43
N PHE A 444 17.50 -11.64 4.12
CA PHE A 444 17.89 -10.94 2.90
C PHE A 444 19.04 -9.95 3.14
N ALA A 445 19.72 -9.56 2.07
CA ALA A 445 20.60 -8.42 2.02
C ALA A 445 19.83 -7.15 2.44
N CYS A 446 20.47 -6.33 3.26
CA CYS A 446 19.85 -5.13 3.80
C CYS A 446 20.28 -3.91 2.96
N PRO A 447 19.37 -3.28 2.20
CA PRO A 447 19.73 -2.26 1.21
C PRO A 447 20.24 -0.95 1.86
N PHE A 448 19.84 -0.67 3.10
CA PHE A 448 20.23 0.54 3.83
C PHE A 448 21.33 0.30 4.89
N CYS A 449 21.83 -0.93 5.06
CA CYS A 449 22.79 -1.22 6.12
C CYS A 449 24.22 -0.87 5.74
N THR A 450 24.94 -0.16 6.62
CA THR A 450 26.34 0.25 6.40
C THR A 450 27.34 -0.92 6.42
N THR A 451 27.00 -2.03 7.08
CA THR A 451 27.85 -3.21 7.22
C THR A 451 27.18 -4.47 6.71
N GLU A 452 27.78 -5.09 5.69
CA GLU A 452 27.52 -6.48 5.38
C GLU A 452 28.27 -7.34 6.39
N THR A 453 27.67 -7.62 7.55
CA THR A 453 28.11 -8.79 8.32
C THR A 453 27.77 -10.02 7.50
N THR A 454 28.76 -10.46 6.72
CA THR A 454 28.79 -11.74 6.00
C THR A 454 28.15 -12.82 6.86
N SER A 455 26.92 -13.22 6.51
CA SER A 455 26.32 -14.41 7.08
C SER A 455 27.22 -15.59 6.71
N THR A 456 27.80 -16.21 7.73
CA THR A 456 28.62 -17.41 7.60
C THR A 456 27.76 -18.56 7.06
N ASN A 457 27.68 -18.70 5.74
CA ASN A 457 27.56 -19.96 4.99
C ASN A 457 27.20 -19.70 3.52
N THR A 458 28.20 -19.49 2.67
CA THR A 458 28.56 -20.36 1.53
C THR A 458 29.50 -19.61 0.59
N LEU A 459 30.50 -20.33 0.10
CA LEU A 459 31.56 -19.87 -0.78
C LEU A 459 30.98 -19.39 -2.12
N ARG A 460 30.82 -18.07 -2.31
CA ARG A 460 30.88 -17.29 -3.57
C ARG A 460 30.39 -15.86 -3.32
N ALA A 461 31.18 -15.06 -2.63
CA ALA A 461 31.01 -13.61 -2.65
C ALA A 461 32.17 -13.02 -3.47
N THR A 462 31.98 -12.92 -4.79
CA THR A 462 32.50 -11.73 -5.47
C THR A 462 31.76 -10.58 -4.81
N SER A 463 32.46 -9.67 -4.13
CA SER A 463 31.82 -8.53 -3.46
C SER A 463 30.98 -7.78 -4.49
N ALA A 464 29.66 -7.95 -4.44
CA ALA A 464 28.76 -7.17 -5.26
C ALA A 464 29.04 -5.68 -4.98
N PRO A 465 29.02 -4.82 -6.01
CA PRO A 465 29.17 -3.39 -5.77
C PRO A 465 28.07 -2.92 -4.81
N LYS A 466 28.39 -1.95 -3.96
CA LYS A 466 27.34 -1.21 -3.25
C LYS A 466 26.44 -0.56 -4.32
N MET A 467 25.14 -0.57 -4.09
CA MET A 467 24.15 -0.03 -5.01
C MET A 467 23.41 1.17 -4.41
N LEU A 468 22.96 2.09 -5.27
CA LEU A 468 21.95 3.09 -4.97
C LEU A 468 20.65 2.68 -5.66
N ASP A 469 19.58 2.57 -4.88
CA ASP A 469 18.26 2.17 -5.33
C ASP A 469 17.31 3.37 -5.38
N PHE A 470 16.84 3.72 -6.58
CA PHE A 470 15.91 4.81 -6.85
C PHE A 470 14.53 4.22 -7.12
N ALA A 471 13.52 4.62 -6.34
CA ALA A 471 12.15 4.11 -6.46
C ALA A 471 11.12 5.24 -6.34
N MET A 472 10.04 5.11 -7.11
CA MET A 472 8.85 5.96 -7.01
C MET A 472 7.66 5.13 -6.50
N THR A 473 6.77 5.76 -5.73
CA THR A 473 5.54 5.12 -5.21
C THR A 473 4.31 5.40 -6.07
N GLY A 474 4.32 6.47 -6.87
CA GLY A 474 3.23 6.91 -7.74
C GLY A 474 3.49 6.68 -9.23
N GLU A 475 2.62 7.23 -10.07
CA GLU A 475 2.71 7.15 -11.53
C GLU A 475 3.82 8.03 -12.09
N GLY A 476 4.09 7.83 -13.38
CA GLY A 476 5.06 8.59 -14.13
C GLY A 476 6.27 7.77 -14.56
N THR A 477 7.38 8.47 -14.76
CA THR A 477 8.60 7.91 -15.35
C THR A 477 9.83 8.39 -14.58
N LEU A 478 10.87 7.55 -14.54
CA LEU A 478 12.10 7.79 -13.80
C LEU A 478 13.33 7.66 -14.72
N MET A 479 14.25 8.62 -14.63
CA MET A 479 15.58 8.56 -15.21
C MET A 479 16.64 8.98 -14.20
N VAL A 480 17.78 8.27 -14.22
CA VAL A 480 18.97 8.61 -13.45
C VAL A 480 20.12 8.89 -14.40
N GLN A 481 20.84 9.99 -14.17
CA GLN A 481 21.99 10.43 -14.96
C GLN A 481 23.19 10.73 -14.06
N LEU A 482 24.34 10.13 -14.39
CA LEU A 482 25.61 10.41 -13.75
C LEU A 482 26.22 11.72 -14.28
N ALA A 483 27.12 12.32 -13.51
CA ALA A 483 27.86 13.53 -13.90
C ALA A 483 28.67 13.39 -15.21
N ASP A 484 29.03 12.16 -15.60
CA ASP A 484 29.70 11.87 -16.88
C ASP A 484 28.75 11.79 -18.08
N GLY A 485 27.45 11.98 -17.86
CA GLY A 485 26.40 12.00 -18.88
C GLY A 485 25.76 10.66 -19.17
N ARG A 486 26.21 9.55 -18.56
CA ARG A 486 25.57 8.23 -18.74
C ARG A 486 24.24 8.16 -18.00
N ARG A 487 23.23 7.56 -18.65
CA ARG A 487 21.85 7.53 -18.19
C ARG A 487 21.27 6.12 -18.09
N VAL A 488 20.30 5.94 -17.21
CA VAL A 488 19.44 4.75 -17.17
C VAL A 488 18.01 5.16 -16.82
N GLY A 489 17.02 4.51 -17.42
CA GLY A 489 15.61 4.82 -17.19
C GLY A 489 14.93 5.38 -18.43
N TYR A 490 13.78 6.03 -18.26
CA TYR A 490 13.02 6.64 -19.35
C TYR A 490 13.41 8.11 -19.50
N ASP A 491 14.03 8.48 -20.62
CA ASP A 491 14.41 9.85 -20.91
C ASP A 491 13.19 10.63 -21.43
N PRO A 492 12.59 11.55 -20.64
CA PRO A 492 11.39 12.26 -21.06
C PRO A 492 11.65 13.22 -22.23
N LEU A 493 12.90 13.63 -22.45
CA LEU A 493 13.28 14.56 -23.51
C LEU A 493 13.34 13.86 -24.88
N SER A 494 13.95 12.68 -24.95
CA SER A 494 13.99 11.88 -26.19
C SER A 494 12.76 10.99 -26.38
N GLY A 495 12.07 10.63 -25.29
CA GLY A 495 10.98 9.66 -25.28
C GLY A 495 11.44 8.20 -25.35
N GLU A 496 12.73 7.94 -25.16
CA GLU A 496 13.33 6.61 -25.23
C GLU A 496 13.78 6.07 -23.86
N THR A 497 13.75 4.75 -23.68
CA THR A 497 14.38 4.11 -22.52
C THR A 497 15.86 3.88 -22.79
N VAL A 498 16.71 4.40 -21.92
CA VAL A 498 18.18 4.32 -22.01
C VAL A 498 18.76 3.38 -20.95
N ASN A 499 19.94 2.82 -21.22
CA ASN A 499 20.67 1.92 -20.32
C ASN A 499 22.18 1.99 -20.58
N GLU A 500 22.77 3.13 -20.24
CA GLU A 500 24.16 3.50 -20.54
C GLU A 500 25.09 3.32 -19.32
N ILE A 501 24.54 3.06 -18.13
CA ILE A 501 25.30 2.83 -16.89
C ILE A 501 25.60 1.34 -16.73
N ASP A 502 26.88 0.99 -16.66
CA ASP A 502 27.32 -0.39 -16.48
C ASP A 502 26.81 -0.98 -15.15
N GLN A 503 26.31 -2.22 -15.22
CA GLN A 503 25.73 -2.96 -14.07
C GLN A 503 24.48 -2.32 -13.45
N ALA A 504 23.88 -1.32 -14.10
CA ALA A 504 22.57 -0.84 -13.70
C ALA A 504 21.50 -1.92 -13.88
N GLN A 505 20.56 -1.98 -12.95
CA GLN A 505 19.43 -2.91 -12.95
C GLN A 505 18.11 -2.15 -12.97
N LYS A 506 17.12 -2.75 -13.63
CA LYS A 506 15.72 -2.30 -13.64
C LYS A 506 14.84 -3.39 -13.03
N VAL A 507 14.37 -3.14 -11.81
CA VAL A 507 13.50 -4.04 -11.05
C VAL A 507 12.06 -3.59 -11.27
N ASN A 508 11.32 -4.36 -12.06
CA ASN A 508 9.90 -4.09 -12.29
C ASN A 508 9.07 -4.72 -11.16
N GLY A 509 8.22 -3.93 -10.51
CA GLY A 509 7.28 -4.43 -9.53
C GLY A 509 6.11 -5.16 -10.19
N LYS A 510 5.69 -6.28 -9.60
CA LYS A 510 4.40 -6.91 -9.92
C LYS A 510 3.35 -6.19 -9.09
N SER A 511 3.05 -4.99 -9.54
CA SER A 511 2.17 -4.00 -8.93
C SER A 511 1.65 -3.10 -10.05
N GLY A 512 0.68 -2.27 -9.72
CA GLY A 512 0.16 -1.26 -10.61
C GLY A 512 -1.23 -0.86 -10.17
N LEU A 513 -2.15 -1.81 -9.96
CA LEU A 513 -3.57 -1.49 -9.72
C LEU A 513 -4.01 -0.34 -10.64
N GLY A 514 -3.81 -0.51 -11.94
CA GLY A 514 -4.19 0.47 -12.98
C GLY A 514 -3.18 1.60 -13.16
N LYS A 515 -2.28 1.78 -12.20
CA LYS A 515 -1.21 2.77 -12.23
C LYS A 515 -0.02 2.32 -13.08
N ASN A 516 0.54 3.24 -13.85
CA ASN A 516 1.80 3.07 -14.57
C ASN A 516 3.00 3.36 -13.66
N LEU A 517 3.29 2.45 -12.72
CA LEU A 517 4.42 2.58 -11.80
C LEU A 517 5.75 2.31 -12.54
N PRO A 518 6.73 3.22 -12.46
CA PRO A 518 8.03 3.01 -13.08
C PRO A 518 8.85 1.94 -12.36
N PRO A 519 9.82 1.30 -13.05
CA PRO A 519 10.73 0.36 -12.39
C PRO A 519 11.60 1.06 -11.34
N GLN A 520 11.94 0.33 -10.28
CA GLN A 520 13.06 0.70 -9.43
C GLN A 520 14.35 0.59 -10.26
N ILE A 521 15.16 1.64 -10.20
CA ILE A 521 16.47 1.71 -10.85
C ILE A 521 17.52 1.49 -9.79
N SER A 522 18.41 0.53 -10.00
CA SER A 522 19.56 0.28 -9.14
C SER A 522 20.85 0.53 -9.91
N ILE A 523 21.75 1.37 -9.39
CA ILE A 523 23.05 1.63 -10.02
C ILE A 523 24.19 1.39 -9.03
N PRO A 524 25.38 0.95 -9.49
CA PRO A 524 26.56 0.91 -8.64
C PRO A 524 26.92 2.31 -8.12
N TYR A 525 27.47 2.38 -6.90
CA TYR A 525 28.02 3.65 -6.40
C TYR A 525 29.00 4.25 -7.41
N PRO A 526 28.83 5.54 -7.78
CA PRO A 526 29.78 6.22 -8.64
C PRO A 526 31.14 6.34 -7.94
N ASN A 527 32.22 6.36 -8.73
CA ASN A 527 33.59 6.45 -8.22
C ASN A 527 33.95 7.86 -7.69
N ASN A 528 33.11 8.86 -7.94
CA ASN A 528 33.23 10.22 -7.46
C ASN A 528 31.96 10.60 -6.69
N ASN A 529 32.03 11.68 -5.91
CA ASN A 529 30.88 12.21 -5.16
C ASN A 529 30.20 13.36 -5.93
N GLU A 530 30.28 13.34 -7.26
CA GLU A 530 29.65 14.35 -8.11
C GLU A 530 28.13 14.15 -8.11
N PRO A 531 27.32 15.22 -8.17
CA PRO A 531 25.87 15.11 -8.15
C PRO A 531 25.31 14.22 -9.27
N ILE A 532 24.37 13.35 -8.89
CA ILE A 532 23.52 12.57 -9.77
C ILE A 532 22.29 13.40 -10.08
N VAL A 533 21.88 13.44 -11.34
CA VAL A 533 20.62 14.07 -11.77
C VAL A 533 19.55 12.99 -11.86
N ILE A 534 18.40 13.26 -11.27
CA ILE A 534 17.21 12.41 -11.29
C ILE A 534 16.11 13.21 -11.99
N LEU A 535 15.56 12.66 -13.07
CA LEU A 535 14.37 13.22 -13.70
C LEU A 535 13.18 12.33 -13.39
N ILE A 536 12.12 12.93 -12.87
CA ILE A 536 10.80 12.33 -12.82
C ILE A 536 9.87 13.08 -13.75
N SER A 537 8.91 12.39 -14.37
CA SER A 537 8.02 13.03 -15.32
C SER A 537 6.68 12.34 -15.42
N GLY A 538 5.60 13.14 -15.47
CA GLY A 538 4.21 12.69 -15.69
C GLY A 538 3.91 12.36 -17.15
N LYS A 539 4.96 12.09 -17.93
CA LYS A 539 4.83 11.80 -19.36
C LYS A 539 4.11 10.47 -19.58
N GLY A 540 2.97 10.57 -20.25
CA GLY A 540 2.09 9.44 -20.53
C GLY A 540 0.98 9.24 -19.49
N ASP A 541 0.92 10.10 -18.48
CA ASP A 541 -0.18 10.13 -17.52
C ASP A 541 -1.33 10.99 -18.08
N SER A 542 -2.56 10.67 -17.70
CA SER A 542 -3.76 11.38 -18.18
C SER A 542 -4.25 12.46 -17.21
N GLU A 543 -3.84 12.36 -15.94
CA GLU A 543 -4.25 13.21 -14.82
C GLU A 543 -3.03 13.40 -13.91
N GLU A 544 -3.09 14.43 -13.05
CA GLU A 544 -2.10 14.65 -12.01
C GLU A 544 -2.00 13.43 -11.07
N SER A 545 -0.79 13.08 -10.66
CA SER A 545 -0.57 11.94 -9.77
C SER A 545 0.34 12.30 -8.60
N GLU A 546 -0.06 11.90 -7.38
CA GLU A 546 0.80 12.01 -6.21
C GLU A 546 1.86 10.90 -6.24
N THR A 547 3.13 11.27 -6.10
CA THR A 547 4.25 10.34 -6.01
C THR A 547 5.27 10.78 -4.95
N ASP A 548 6.01 9.81 -4.43
CA ASP A 548 7.26 10.06 -3.71
C ASP A 548 8.43 9.59 -4.57
N LEU A 549 9.59 10.21 -4.37
CA LEU A 549 10.87 9.70 -4.80
C LEU A 549 11.66 9.28 -3.56
N SER A 550 12.15 8.05 -3.54
CA SER A 550 13.08 7.57 -2.51
C SER A 550 14.37 7.04 -3.13
N VAL A 551 15.48 7.33 -2.47
CA VAL A 551 16.79 6.78 -2.77
C VAL A 551 17.33 6.08 -1.54
N THR A 552 17.49 4.76 -1.65
CA THR A 552 18.00 3.89 -0.60
C THR A 552 19.43 3.47 -0.92
N ALA A 553 20.31 3.56 0.07
CA ALA A 553 21.65 3.03 -0.04
C ALA A 553 22.25 2.75 1.35
N PRO A 554 23.38 2.02 1.46
CA PRO A 554 24.04 1.78 2.74
C PRO A 554 24.29 3.05 3.57
N GLY A 555 23.55 3.20 4.66
CA GLY A 555 23.65 4.30 5.62
C GLY A 555 22.57 5.38 5.51
N PHE A 556 21.75 5.38 4.46
CA PHE A 556 20.72 6.40 4.29
C PHE A 556 19.48 5.94 3.51
N VAL A 557 18.37 6.63 3.77
CA VAL A 557 17.16 6.63 2.93
C VAL A 557 16.73 8.08 2.82
N VAL A 558 16.74 8.65 1.62
CA VAL A 558 16.51 10.09 1.39
C VAL A 558 15.61 10.30 0.18
N GLY A 559 14.98 11.46 0.06
CA GLY A 559 14.22 11.79 -1.12
C GLY A 559 13.22 12.92 -0.91
N PHE A 560 12.18 12.90 -1.74
CA PHE A 560 11.10 13.88 -1.72
C PHE A 560 9.76 13.17 -1.66
N GLU A 561 8.81 13.75 -0.95
CA GLU A 561 7.47 13.19 -0.77
C GLU A 561 6.37 14.24 -0.98
N GLY A 562 5.19 13.74 -1.37
CA GLY A 562 4.06 14.60 -1.70
C GLY A 562 4.29 15.41 -2.97
N ILE A 563 4.92 14.78 -3.98
CA ILE A 563 5.12 15.37 -5.31
C ILE A 563 3.82 15.21 -6.09
N TYR A 564 3.16 16.30 -6.46
CA TYR A 564 2.04 16.30 -7.40
C TYR A 564 2.56 16.48 -8.81
N LEU A 565 2.58 15.38 -9.57
CA LEU A 565 3.20 15.33 -10.88
C LEU A 565 2.14 15.50 -11.97
N ASP A 566 2.21 16.62 -12.68
CA ASP A 566 1.28 16.97 -13.75
C ASP A 566 1.58 16.18 -15.05
N PRO A 567 0.56 15.96 -15.92
CA PRO A 567 0.78 15.37 -17.23
C PRO A 567 1.83 16.12 -18.05
N ASP A 568 2.79 15.38 -18.61
CA ASP A 568 3.95 15.90 -19.38
C ASP A 568 4.93 16.81 -18.60
N GLU A 569 4.71 17.02 -17.29
CA GLU A 569 5.64 17.73 -16.43
C GLU A 569 6.97 16.96 -16.30
N ILE A 570 8.08 17.68 -16.15
CA ILE A 570 9.40 17.11 -15.89
C ILE A 570 10.00 17.86 -14.71
N LEU A 571 10.24 17.13 -13.62
CA LEU A 571 10.90 17.63 -12.43
C LEU A 571 12.35 17.16 -12.40
N MET A 572 13.25 18.05 -12.00
CA MET A 572 14.67 17.77 -11.88
C MET A 572 15.11 17.84 -10.43
N ILE A 573 15.64 16.71 -9.96
CA ILE A 573 16.20 16.54 -8.64
C ILE A 573 17.68 16.23 -8.78
N THR A 574 18.51 16.72 -7.85
CA THR A 574 19.89 16.26 -7.76
C THR A 574 20.18 15.65 -6.40
N LEU A 575 21.07 14.65 -6.41
CA LEU A 575 21.48 13.92 -5.24
C LEU A 575 23.00 13.79 -5.24
N ARG A 576 23.66 14.16 -4.13
CA ARG A 576 25.04 13.75 -3.90
C ARG A 576 25.08 12.27 -3.53
N PRO A 577 25.96 11.44 -4.12
CA PRO A 577 25.97 9.98 -3.91
C PRO A 577 26.08 9.49 -2.46
N ASP A 578 26.56 10.34 -1.54
CA ASP A 578 26.62 10.06 -0.11
C ASP A 578 25.29 10.30 0.64
N GLY A 579 24.23 10.72 -0.06
CA GLY A 579 22.90 11.00 0.49
C GLY A 579 22.79 12.35 1.19
N LYS A 580 23.88 13.07 1.42
CA LYS A 580 23.93 14.23 2.33
C LYS A 580 23.55 15.56 1.67
N GLU A 581 23.23 15.57 0.39
CA GLU A 581 22.81 16.78 -0.30
C GLU A 581 21.78 16.42 -1.35
N LEU A 582 20.61 17.04 -1.23
CA LEU A 582 19.52 16.94 -2.19
C LEU A 582 19.16 18.35 -2.64
N SER A 583 18.83 18.50 -3.92
CA SER A 583 18.22 19.73 -4.40
C SER A 583 17.04 19.44 -5.31
N PHE A 584 16.12 20.37 -5.34
CA PHE A 584 14.91 20.32 -6.14
C PHE A 584 14.74 21.66 -6.86
N ILE A 585 14.27 21.61 -8.10
CA ILE A 585 13.92 22.81 -8.87
C ILE A 585 12.39 22.85 -9.04
N ALA A 586 11.78 23.93 -8.57
CA ALA A 586 10.35 24.15 -8.74
C ALA A 586 9.99 24.21 -10.23
N SER A 587 8.91 23.53 -10.59
CA SER A 587 8.34 23.54 -11.93
C SER A 587 7.61 24.86 -12.24
N ALA A 588 6.93 24.91 -13.38
CA ALA A 588 6.24 26.11 -13.84
C ALA A 588 4.93 26.40 -13.10
N ASP A 589 4.29 25.38 -12.52
CA ASP A 589 3.08 25.46 -11.69
C ASP A 589 3.39 25.79 -10.22
N GLY A 590 4.66 25.66 -9.80
CA GLY A 590 5.12 25.98 -8.46
C GLY A 590 5.11 24.78 -7.50
N GLU A 591 5.13 23.55 -8.00
CA GLU A 591 5.26 22.34 -7.17
C GLU A 591 6.49 22.40 -6.27
N THR A 592 6.31 22.14 -4.97
CA THR A 592 7.33 22.21 -3.92
C THR A 592 7.18 21.10 -2.89
N PRO A 593 7.73 19.90 -3.18
CA PRO A 593 7.54 18.72 -2.34
C PRO A 593 8.35 18.80 -1.05
N ASN A 594 7.92 18.08 -0.02
CA ASN A 594 8.68 17.94 1.21
C ASN A 594 9.94 17.10 0.95
N VAL A 595 11.05 17.46 1.60
CA VAL A 595 12.26 16.62 1.60
C VAL A 595 12.31 15.80 2.89
N PHE A 596 12.73 14.54 2.77
CA PHE A 596 13.03 13.70 3.92
C PHE A 596 14.44 13.12 3.81
N MET A 597 15.13 13.00 4.94
CA MET A 597 16.44 12.39 4.99
C MET A 597 16.66 11.59 6.28
N ALA A 598 16.79 10.27 6.15
CA ALA A 598 17.09 9.36 7.24
C ALA A 598 18.55 8.87 7.15
N PHE A 599 19.29 8.98 8.25
CA PHE A 599 20.67 8.54 8.36
C PHE A 599 20.93 7.75 9.63
N ASP A 600 21.76 6.73 9.52
CA ASP A 600 22.28 5.99 10.65
C ASP A 600 23.81 6.04 10.71
N PRO A 601 24.40 6.20 11.91
CA PRO A 601 25.84 6.13 12.06
C PRO A 601 26.35 4.72 11.76
N GLU A 602 27.57 4.64 11.23
CA GLU A 602 28.21 3.34 11.00
C GLU A 602 28.23 2.50 12.28
N ASN A 603 27.94 1.20 12.11
CA ASN A 603 27.90 0.21 13.19
C ASN A 603 26.93 0.55 14.33
N ASN A 604 25.93 1.41 14.10
CA ASN A 604 24.95 1.83 15.10
C ASN A 604 25.62 2.41 16.39
N THR A 605 26.77 3.08 16.25
CA THR A 605 27.56 3.57 17.40
C THR A 605 27.07 4.88 18.02
N GLY A 606 25.89 5.36 17.63
CA GLY A 606 25.28 6.59 18.12
C GLY A 606 23.81 6.69 17.72
N ALA A 607 23.22 7.87 17.95
CA ALA A 607 21.88 8.14 17.45
C ALA A 607 21.90 8.32 15.93
N GLY A 608 20.86 7.84 15.27
CA GLY A 608 20.52 8.23 13.91
C GLY A 608 19.33 9.18 13.91
N TYR A 609 19.10 9.78 12.75
CA TYR A 609 18.22 10.93 12.60
C TYR A 609 17.36 10.77 11.36
N THR A 610 16.10 11.17 11.47
CA THR A 610 15.26 11.53 10.32
C THR A 610 15.05 13.04 10.37
N VAL A 611 15.22 13.71 9.24
CA VAL A 611 14.98 15.14 9.07
C VAL A 611 13.96 15.30 7.95
N ASP A 612 12.82 15.90 8.24
CA ASP A 612 11.81 16.27 7.25
C ASP A 612 11.71 17.79 7.20
N VAL A 613 11.67 18.34 5.98
CA VAL A 613 11.46 19.77 5.76
C VAL A 613 10.30 19.95 4.79
N GLY A 614 9.27 20.66 5.25
CA GLY A 614 8.11 21.07 4.46
C GLY A 614 7.93 22.58 4.45
N GLY A 615 6.76 23.04 4.02
CA GLY A 615 6.44 24.47 3.91
C GLY A 615 7.17 25.19 2.78
N ILE A 616 7.90 24.46 1.94
CA ILE A 616 8.76 25.01 0.89
C ILE A 616 7.90 25.83 -0.08
N SER A 617 8.26 27.09 -0.27
CA SER A 617 7.71 27.96 -1.31
C SER A 617 8.86 28.38 -2.22
N LEU A 618 8.67 28.30 -3.53
CA LEU A 618 9.70 28.65 -4.50
C LEU A 618 9.06 29.23 -5.75
N ASP A 619 9.64 30.32 -6.26
CA ASP A 619 9.32 30.77 -7.61
C ASP A 619 9.68 29.70 -8.66
N ALA A 620 8.89 29.63 -9.74
CA ALA A 620 9.12 28.69 -10.83
C ALA A 620 10.55 28.75 -11.40
N GLY A 621 11.17 27.58 -11.56
CA GLY A 621 12.54 27.42 -12.04
C GLY A 621 13.62 27.76 -11.02
N LYS A 622 13.26 28.09 -9.77
CA LYS A 622 14.21 28.29 -8.68
C LYS A 622 14.50 26.98 -7.97
N LYS A 623 15.67 26.93 -7.33
CA LYS A 623 16.21 25.74 -6.70
C LYS A 623 16.30 25.92 -5.19
N VAL A 624 15.90 24.90 -4.45
CA VAL A 624 16.25 24.74 -3.03
C VAL A 624 17.26 23.60 -2.87
N THR A 625 18.22 23.79 -1.98
CA THR A 625 19.24 22.80 -1.64
C THR A 625 19.22 22.53 -0.15
N PHE A 626 19.24 21.25 0.20
CA PHE A 626 19.27 20.75 1.55
C PHE A 626 20.55 19.94 1.75
N THR A 627 21.35 20.30 2.75
CA THR A 627 22.62 19.62 3.03
C THR A 627 22.69 19.18 4.49
N ILE A 628 23.02 17.91 4.74
CA ILE A 628 23.41 17.43 6.06
C ILE A 628 24.92 17.51 6.20
N ASP A 629 25.38 18.39 7.09
CA ASP A 629 26.79 18.50 7.45
C ASP A 629 26.99 18.45 8.98
N ASN A 630 27.79 17.49 9.44
CA ASN A 630 28.19 17.35 10.84
C ASN A 630 27.02 17.44 11.87
N GLY A 631 25.87 16.87 11.50
CA GLY A 631 24.63 16.88 12.30
C GLY A 631 23.97 18.26 12.44
N ALA A 632 24.13 19.07 11.40
CA ALA A 632 23.28 20.20 11.10
C ALA A 632 22.61 19.99 9.74
N LEU A 633 21.37 20.50 9.62
CA LEU A 633 20.68 20.70 8.35
C LEU A 633 21.01 22.10 7.86
N LEU A 634 21.46 22.23 6.62
CA LEU A 634 21.59 23.49 5.92
C LEU A 634 20.48 23.58 4.87
N VAL A 635 19.80 24.72 4.81
CA VAL A 635 18.75 25.03 3.82
C VAL A 635 19.15 26.30 3.08
N LYS A 636 19.09 26.25 1.74
CA LYS A 636 19.36 27.38 0.87
C LYS A 636 18.51 27.33 -0.39
N ASP A 637 17.70 28.36 -0.62
CA ASP A 637 17.03 28.61 -1.88
C ASP A 637 17.79 29.63 -2.76
N GLU A 638 17.30 29.79 -3.99
CA GLU A 638 17.82 30.74 -4.98
C GLU A 638 16.70 31.65 -5.52
N ASP A 639 15.56 31.73 -4.82
CA ASP A 639 14.40 32.48 -5.29
C ASP A 639 14.52 33.99 -4.98
N GLY A 640 15.19 34.33 -3.87
CA GLY A 640 15.45 35.69 -3.42
C GLY A 640 14.31 36.27 -2.58
N ASN A 641 13.43 35.43 -2.04
CA ASN A 641 12.33 35.76 -1.17
C ASN A 641 12.61 35.30 0.28
N GLU A 642 11.84 35.82 1.23
CA GLU A 642 11.82 35.26 2.58
C GLU A 642 10.85 34.08 2.58
N ASP A 643 11.32 32.92 3.06
CA ASP A 643 10.56 31.68 3.07
C ASP A 643 10.45 31.12 4.49
N ASP A 644 9.32 30.49 4.78
CA ASP A 644 9.03 29.82 6.03
C ASP A 644 9.15 28.30 5.84
N TYR A 645 9.99 27.65 6.64
CA TYR A 645 10.20 26.21 6.55
C TYR A 645 9.66 25.48 7.78
N ASP A 646 8.96 24.37 7.55
CA ASP A 646 8.50 23.47 8.61
C ASP A 646 9.54 22.39 8.84
N ILE A 647 10.17 22.37 10.02
CA ILE A 647 11.30 21.49 10.32
C ILE A 647 10.90 20.44 11.35
N ASN A 648 10.97 19.16 10.96
CA ASN A 648 10.80 18.02 11.84
C ASN A 648 12.11 17.23 11.95
N ILE A 649 12.59 17.02 13.18
CA ILE A 649 13.79 16.23 13.45
C ILE A 649 13.43 15.12 14.42
N VAL A 650 13.60 13.87 13.96
CA VAL A 650 13.44 12.68 14.79
C VAL A 650 14.81 12.11 15.12
N ARG A 651 15.19 12.19 16.39
CA ARG A 651 16.38 11.51 16.92
C ARG A 651 15.98 10.12 17.41
N VAL A 652 16.75 9.11 17.03
CA VAL A 652 16.50 7.71 17.37
C VAL A 652 17.73 7.09 18.02
N ASP A 653 17.60 6.60 19.24
CA ASP A 653 18.66 5.88 19.98
C ASP A 653 18.11 4.68 20.78
N ASP A 654 18.95 4.07 21.62
CA ASP A 654 18.58 2.93 22.47
C ASP A 654 17.44 3.23 23.46
N ASN A 655 17.18 4.50 23.76
CA ASN A 655 16.13 4.94 24.68
C ASN A 655 14.81 5.22 23.97
N GLY A 656 14.77 5.16 22.63
CA GLY A 656 13.58 5.36 21.83
C GLY A 656 13.70 6.48 20.80
N ARG A 657 12.55 7.01 20.38
CA ARG A 657 12.43 8.10 19.43
C ARG A 657 12.08 9.39 20.17
N LYS A 658 12.74 10.49 19.80
CA LYS A 658 12.48 11.85 20.29
C LYS A 658 12.25 12.73 19.08
N THR A 659 11.18 13.52 19.13
CA THR A 659 10.74 14.34 17.99
C THR A 659 10.80 15.80 18.38
N PHE A 660 11.40 16.61 17.53
CA PHE A 660 11.36 18.05 17.56
C PHE A 660 10.60 18.52 16.32
N LYS A 661 9.67 19.46 16.50
CA LYS A 661 8.92 20.10 15.42
C LYS A 661 8.93 21.60 15.62
N LYS A 662 9.20 22.32 14.55
CA LYS A 662 9.11 23.76 14.51
C LYS A 662 8.56 24.18 13.16
N ASP A 663 7.37 24.76 13.20
CA ASP A 663 6.70 25.32 12.04
C ASP A 663 7.11 26.79 11.87
N ASP A 664 6.98 27.29 10.65
CA ASP A 664 7.24 28.69 10.27
C ASP A 664 8.65 29.17 10.67
N VAL A 665 9.70 28.41 10.32
CA VAL A 665 11.10 28.86 10.49
C VAL A 665 11.46 29.80 9.35
N ALA A 666 11.34 31.10 9.61
CA ALA A 666 11.68 32.16 8.67
C ALA A 666 13.17 32.15 8.27
N VAL A 667 13.43 32.11 6.97
CA VAL A 667 14.74 32.22 6.35
C VAL A 667 14.73 33.44 5.44
N PRO A 668 15.53 34.48 5.76
CA PRO A 668 15.59 35.69 4.93
C PRO A 668 16.10 35.42 3.52
N ALA A 669 15.70 36.29 2.60
CA ALA A 669 16.14 36.24 1.20
C ALA A 669 17.66 36.11 1.04
N ASN A 670 18.08 35.08 0.32
CA ASN A 670 19.48 34.72 0.03
C ASN A 670 20.30 34.23 1.22
N ALA A 671 19.71 34.10 2.42
CA ALA A 671 20.39 33.54 3.57
C ALA A 671 20.57 32.03 3.42
N THR A 672 21.60 31.47 4.07
CA THR A 672 21.66 30.03 4.31
C THR A 672 21.26 29.76 5.75
N ALA A 673 20.21 28.99 5.97
CA ALA A 673 19.84 28.56 7.32
C ALA A 673 20.63 27.33 7.73
N ARG A 674 21.13 27.31 8.97
CA ARG A 674 21.76 26.14 9.60
C ARG A 674 21.05 25.78 10.88
N VAL A 675 20.42 24.60 10.88
CA VAL A 675 19.76 24.01 12.05
C VAL A 675 20.64 22.92 12.63
N SER A 676 21.31 23.22 13.74
CA SER A 676 22.23 22.30 14.41
C SER A 676 21.51 21.47 15.46
N PHE A 677 21.55 20.14 15.35
CA PHE A 677 20.79 19.24 16.22
C PHE A 677 21.66 18.20 16.97
N THR A 678 22.99 18.24 16.81
CA THR A 678 23.90 17.29 17.47
C THR A 678 23.94 17.39 18.99
N ASN A 679 23.71 18.58 19.55
CA ASN A 679 23.72 18.79 21.00
C ASN A 679 22.42 18.33 21.67
N TRP A 680 21.36 18.12 20.89
CA TRP A 680 20.06 17.73 21.38
C TRP A 680 19.97 16.22 21.61
N THR A 681 19.66 15.83 22.84
CA THR A 681 19.50 14.42 23.23
C THR A 681 18.04 13.98 23.28
N GLY A 682 17.10 14.87 22.96
CA GLY A 682 15.66 14.66 23.16
C GLY A 682 15.13 15.26 24.46
N ASP A 683 15.83 15.02 25.57
CA ASP A 683 15.42 15.48 26.90
C ASP A 683 16.22 16.70 27.40
N SER A 684 17.31 17.04 26.69
CA SER A 684 18.19 18.16 27.02
C SER A 684 18.98 18.61 25.78
N GLY A 685 19.63 19.76 25.87
CA GLY A 685 20.37 20.35 24.75
C GLY A 685 19.49 21.20 23.86
N GLU A 686 20.13 22.05 23.05
CA GLU A 686 19.47 23.01 22.18
C GLU A 686 19.53 22.53 20.72
N ILE A 687 18.46 22.84 19.98
CA ILE A 687 18.47 22.86 18.52
C ILE A 687 18.57 24.32 18.11
N ASP A 688 19.70 24.69 17.51
CA ASP A 688 20.02 26.08 17.23
C ASP A 688 19.84 26.39 15.74
N LEU A 689 19.19 27.51 15.45
CA LEU A 689 19.20 28.17 14.15
C LEU A 689 20.33 29.20 14.09
N GLN A 690 21.07 29.19 12.98
CA GLN A 690 21.92 30.29 12.52
C GLN A 690 21.51 30.66 11.09
N LEU A 691 21.58 31.95 10.74
CA LEU A 691 21.22 32.48 9.43
C LEU A 691 22.43 33.22 8.87
N ASP A 692 23.05 32.67 7.84
CA ASP A 692 24.16 33.29 7.12
C ASP A 692 23.60 34.18 6.02
N GLU A 693 23.27 35.44 6.37
CA GLU A 693 22.71 36.44 5.45
C GLU A 693 23.77 37.05 4.51
N GLU A 694 25.03 37.09 4.94
CA GLU A 694 26.13 37.74 4.21
C GLU A 694 26.90 36.79 3.29
N GLY A 695 26.72 35.47 3.46
CA GLY A 695 27.32 34.42 2.66
C GLY A 695 28.81 34.19 2.93
N ASP A 696 29.31 34.59 4.11
CA ASP A 696 30.69 34.40 4.56
C ASP A 696 30.85 33.29 5.61
N GLY A 697 29.75 32.61 5.95
CA GLY A 697 29.68 31.43 6.81
C GLY A 697 29.32 31.74 8.26
N PHE A 698 28.98 30.70 9.02
CA PHE A 698 28.28 30.80 10.31
C PHE A 698 29.11 31.22 11.55
N ASP A 699 30.32 31.74 11.38
CA ASP A 699 31.26 31.94 12.50
C ASP A 699 30.89 33.14 13.39
N ASP A 700 30.29 34.18 12.82
CA ASP A 700 29.83 35.40 13.52
C ASP A 700 28.30 35.49 13.68
N ASP A 701 27.55 34.60 13.04
CA ASP A 701 26.09 34.53 13.16
C ASP A 701 25.60 34.09 14.54
N ALA A 702 24.55 34.77 15.01
CA ALA A 702 23.92 34.46 16.28
C ALA A 702 23.24 33.08 16.26
N LYS A 703 23.39 32.35 17.36
CA LYS A 703 22.65 31.10 17.61
C LYS A 703 21.34 31.41 18.32
N VAL A 704 20.24 31.02 17.69
CA VAL A 704 18.89 31.18 18.24
C VAL A 704 18.33 29.79 18.55
N PRO A 705 18.10 29.46 19.84
CA PRO A 705 17.46 28.19 20.20
C PRO A 705 16.03 28.13 19.63
N LEU A 706 15.68 26.99 19.02
CA LEU A 706 14.35 26.75 18.48
C LEU A 706 13.43 25.97 19.44
N ASN A 707 13.97 25.35 20.51
CA ASN A 707 13.26 24.44 21.42
C ASN A 707 13.08 24.96 22.86
#